data_AF-A0A1W9L1A6-F1
#
_entry.id   AF-A0A1W9L1A6-F1
#
_cell.length_a   1.000
_cell.length_b   1.000
_cell.length_c   1.000
_cell.angle_alpha   90.00
_cell.angle_beta   90.00
_cell.angle_gamma   90.00
#
_symmetry.space_group_name_H-M   'P 1'
#
loop_
_entity.id
_entity.type
_entity.pdbx_description
1 polymer ?
#
loop_
_entity_poly.entity_id
_entity_poly.type
_entity_poly.pdbx_seq_one_letter_code
_entity_poly.pdbx_strand_id
1 'polypeptide(L)'
;MSGDILVNAADVGKTADIFVYAEATLPPAPETVYFMLGEGLTISLWDKNPNNLVAFMPNVTLGATQSVLMYSGNFIYPGTLKVFFGYRLTGRSAYGTPVQNGQPIDITINDDTTTTVVHAHATASISAFIEVSDGAEIYYEMSIEETPLLLIHGGEFTDDGLPKGSPSWDPQYQEFARHFRTIRLDLRGFGRSTLVGEHPLDSWVWTETEHRATTDVVELLNALGIPKAHVLGLSIGSAVAAQLAVFHPEMVDKLILASPWWMNTLPTNPVQMQKLNAIIDKTLFIGGVNDFQYSMELMSGEMAGYFPKAEVIENADHFCNRDQPAEFNRLVLDFLANTANNVDSCTYEFEPTDGLSFSEQIQYGKTTVTTQDGCQWTASSNTDWITLVSGSSGNGTDIVTYAVAPNLGSDLKTGTVTVAGKTLTITVPTRPISDVSCSYEVSPTSLSLPVEGDSGIINVTTQPGCDWAASSDTDWVKIEWITINHENGTGSVVYTADPNTTSSPKTGILTVAGKTVTATISSKPDSTEPVDPIGFLTLPNLKNYTFTGEETKILPGMSVESACDGTITKEDQIGRLALVALFYQNWCYTDGRYNHNDYQVDRGTISDTSQLRFDAYRIYEPARKASDFLASQHAVYYRFPTQEDYTVYSFDGDSINKVLEIPASQIDTNQFVKLENLTVSSIKNFATYLFVPSQQRVSTFTELAPGIEGARIGQNVLGEILKYRYNVTGRPFDTKLDFDYGPNTHTNVYSHTRQFFLVQKSNGSLGIVWQDQEDNSIQVSWLGSDLQSQQTTELSYFPNEDLAAATTDGEGVIYYLTIQQGSGISESGGADIARMARLHKVNESGQVLTQTNLNTSEAGLNVVTFGKDNIASLKYSNGKLGLILGRRMHRMSDGLNHQGGIAVVFDANTLAVDKNWGQTSGHSFESILTINSQGTFVGIDLADNYPRGVHLHKFDQSQNHSRVVYTFKTEHGISATSPAGVGYPIYSEISGGGTTYYRWSNDNRTYTELGGVIEASNSYTVIFAGEATPDGRALDNARVSDYLNDPRNIGLVQVRSDFEQASGSGNVVTDDLVRTRGITETGGFYTFGGNWSEQRNTGVVWLTHYQDKARENVSRLKVIKLNDGNILLLWEKWTPDSYVNTYAMKVDEVGNPLTDIVELGTQVRLNRRDDAWQVGNAVYFVAGDRSEGKLELIVLKLE
;
A
#
# COMPACT_ATOMS: atom_id res chain seq x y z
N MET A 1 28.50 57.01 29.07
CA MET A 1 27.83 55.73 28.73
C MET A 1 28.23 54.65 29.72
N SER A 2 27.28 53.78 30.08
CA SER A 2 27.48 52.59 30.90
C SER A 2 26.84 51.37 30.22
N GLY A 3 27.41 50.20 30.40
CA GLY A 3 26.82 48.92 30.01
C GLY A 3 26.98 47.89 31.11
N ASP A 4 26.07 46.92 31.17
CA ASP A 4 26.07 45.86 32.18
C ASP A 4 26.42 44.52 31.54
N ILE A 5 27.40 43.83 32.12
CA ILE A 5 27.76 42.47 31.73
C ILE A 5 27.03 41.52 32.68
N LEU A 6 26.10 40.73 32.17
CA LEU A 6 25.61 39.57 32.91
C LEU A 6 26.75 38.56 33.03
N VAL A 7 26.97 37.98 34.20
CA VAL A 7 28.09 37.04 34.39
C VAL A 7 27.52 35.64 34.48
N ASN A 8 28.17 34.68 33.80
CA ASN A 8 27.77 33.27 33.92
C ASN A 8 27.74 32.89 35.40
N ALA A 9 26.66 32.25 35.86
CA ALA A 9 26.49 31.87 37.26
C ALA A 9 27.70 31.11 37.83
N ALA A 10 28.37 30.30 37.01
CA ALA A 10 29.56 29.55 37.41
C ALA A 10 30.81 30.43 37.63
N ASP A 11 30.81 31.67 37.15
CA ASP A 11 31.94 32.61 37.19
C ASP A 11 31.75 33.77 38.17
N VAL A 12 30.56 33.92 38.75
CA VAL A 12 30.29 34.91 39.79
C VAL A 12 31.23 34.68 40.98
N GLY A 13 31.88 35.75 41.43
CA GLY A 13 32.86 35.74 42.51
C GLY A 13 34.31 35.42 42.07
N LYS A 14 34.55 35.09 40.80
CA LYS A 14 35.91 34.92 40.25
C LYS A 14 36.48 36.25 39.75
N THR A 15 37.81 36.32 39.65
CA THR A 15 38.52 37.50 39.13
C THR A 15 38.70 37.40 37.61
N ALA A 16 38.46 38.49 36.89
CA ALA A 16 38.53 38.57 35.44
C ALA A 16 38.98 39.94 34.93
N ASP A 17 39.53 39.98 33.72
CA ASP A 17 39.74 41.20 32.96
C ASP A 17 38.47 41.54 32.17
N ILE A 18 38.06 42.80 32.19
CA ILE A 18 36.92 43.33 31.43
C ILE A 18 37.42 43.98 30.15
N PHE A 19 36.76 43.70 29.03
CA PHE A 19 37.10 44.21 27.71
C PHE A 19 35.95 45.03 27.12
N VAL A 20 36.32 46.03 26.33
CA VAL A 20 35.40 46.91 25.61
C VAL A 20 35.97 47.12 24.22
N TYR A 21 35.15 46.90 23.20
CA TYR A 21 35.52 47.14 21.81
C TYR A 21 34.30 47.57 21.00
N ALA A 22 34.53 48.20 19.86
CA ALA A 22 33.48 48.79 19.06
C ALA A 22 33.74 48.68 17.56
N GLU A 23 32.64 48.61 16.81
CA GLU A 23 32.62 48.63 15.35
C GLU A 23 32.06 49.98 14.90
N ALA A 24 32.78 50.69 14.02
CA ALA A 24 32.34 51.98 13.51
C ALA A 24 32.26 51.96 11.98
N THR A 25 31.15 52.47 11.45
CA THR A 25 30.98 52.73 10.02
C THR A 25 30.91 54.25 9.84
N LEU A 26 31.95 54.83 9.22
CA LEU A 26 32.15 56.28 9.14
C LEU A 26 32.06 56.77 7.67
N PRO A 27 31.12 57.67 7.31
CA PRO A 27 31.04 58.25 5.97
C PRO A 27 32.27 59.13 5.65
N PRO A 28 32.75 59.18 4.39
CA PRO A 28 32.14 58.63 3.17
C PRO A 28 32.66 57.23 2.77
N ALA A 29 33.40 56.54 3.64
CA ALA A 29 33.98 55.23 3.31
C ALA A 29 33.02 54.08 3.70
N PRO A 30 32.87 53.05 2.85
CA PRO A 30 32.02 51.89 3.14
C PRO A 30 32.70 50.82 4.03
N GLU A 31 33.94 51.05 4.48
CA GLU A 31 34.70 50.05 5.25
C GLU A 31 34.54 50.26 6.76
N THR A 32 34.06 49.23 7.45
CA THR A 32 33.92 49.20 8.92
C THR A 32 35.28 49.11 9.60
N VAL A 33 35.52 49.99 10.58
CA VAL A 33 36.76 50.03 11.37
C VAL A 33 36.47 49.57 12.79
N TYR A 34 37.40 48.81 13.39
CA TYR A 34 37.24 48.19 14.69
C TYR A 34 38.19 48.82 15.70
N PHE A 35 37.67 49.13 16.89
CA PHE A 35 38.41 49.77 17.97
C PHE A 35 38.32 48.96 19.25
N MET A 36 39.33 49.03 20.09
CA MET A 36 39.31 48.49 21.46
C MET A 36 39.73 49.56 22.46
N LEU A 37 39.17 49.48 23.66
CA LEU A 37 39.41 50.44 24.73
C LEU A 37 40.25 49.77 25.82
N GLY A 38 41.45 50.33 26.05
CA GLY A 38 42.31 49.92 27.16
C GLY A 38 42.11 50.77 28.41
N GLU A 39 42.82 50.42 29.48
CA GLU A 39 42.89 51.22 30.70
C GLU A 39 43.13 52.72 30.42
N GLY A 40 42.50 53.58 31.23
CA GLY A 40 42.60 55.04 31.07
C GLY A 40 41.85 55.61 29.86
N LEU A 41 40.94 54.84 29.25
CA LEU A 41 40.15 55.21 28.05
C LEU A 41 41.01 55.36 26.78
N THR A 42 42.11 54.60 26.69
CA THR A 42 42.96 54.61 25.50
C THR A 42 42.28 53.85 24.35
N ILE A 43 42.09 54.50 23.21
CA ILE A 43 41.46 53.89 22.03
C ILE A 43 42.56 53.40 21.08
N SER A 44 42.53 52.12 20.74
CA SER A 44 43.44 51.50 19.75
C SER A 44 42.65 50.81 18.65
N LEU A 45 43.22 50.72 17.45
CA LEU A 45 42.64 49.89 16.38
C LEU A 45 42.74 48.41 16.78
N TRP A 46 41.67 47.67 16.48
CA TRP A 46 41.59 46.24 16.74
C TRP A 46 41.53 45.49 15.42
N ASP A 47 42.24 44.37 15.34
CA ASP A 47 42.35 43.51 14.15
C ASP A 47 41.27 42.42 14.10
N LYS A 48 40.25 42.53 14.96
CA LYS A 48 39.21 41.53 15.20
C LYS A 48 39.68 40.22 15.84
N ASN A 49 40.97 40.12 16.21
CA ASN A 49 41.47 38.95 16.92
C ASN A 49 41.21 39.09 18.43
N PRO A 50 40.36 38.26 19.06
CA PRO A 50 40.00 38.40 20.48
C PRO A 50 41.20 38.28 21.42
N ASN A 51 42.27 37.61 20.98
CA ASN A 51 43.50 37.46 21.78
C ASN A 51 44.28 38.77 21.89
N ASN A 52 44.08 39.70 20.95
CA ASN A 52 44.76 40.99 20.90
C ASN A 52 43.98 42.09 21.63
N LEU A 53 42.84 41.77 22.24
CA LEU A 53 42.08 42.71 23.05
C LEU A 53 42.88 43.12 24.30
N VAL A 54 42.96 44.43 24.52
CA VAL A 54 43.56 45.01 25.73
C VAL A 54 42.51 45.15 26.83
N ALA A 55 42.88 44.83 28.07
CA ALA A 55 41.97 44.94 29.20
C ALA A 55 41.58 46.41 29.43
N PHE A 56 40.28 46.66 29.51
CA PHE A 56 39.72 47.95 29.88
C PHE A 56 39.74 48.15 31.40
N MET A 57 39.36 47.10 32.15
CA MET A 57 39.52 47.02 33.59
C MET A 57 40.09 45.64 33.96
N PRO A 58 41.38 45.53 34.31
CA PRO A 58 41.94 44.25 34.68
C PRO A 58 41.55 43.84 36.11
N ASN A 59 41.56 42.54 36.37
CA ASN A 59 41.43 41.95 37.72
C ASN A 59 40.18 42.35 38.52
N VAL A 60 39.02 42.44 37.87
CA VAL A 60 37.73 42.72 38.49
C VAL A 60 37.14 41.43 39.07
N THR A 61 36.72 41.45 40.35
CA THR A 61 35.91 40.37 40.91
C THR A 61 34.47 40.49 40.43
N LEU A 62 34.00 39.47 39.72
CA LEU A 62 32.72 39.51 39.02
C LEU A 62 31.52 39.37 39.97
N GLY A 63 30.57 40.29 39.89
CA GLY A 63 29.22 40.11 40.44
C GLY A 63 28.31 39.32 39.48
N ALA A 64 27.08 38.99 39.89
CA ALA A 64 26.09 38.37 38.98
C ALA A 64 25.74 39.28 37.79
N THR A 65 25.89 40.59 37.98
CA THR A 65 25.90 41.61 36.93
C THR A 65 27.07 42.55 37.22
N GLN A 66 27.86 42.85 36.20
CA GLN A 66 29.04 43.70 36.29
C GLN A 66 28.87 44.95 35.41
N SER A 67 28.58 46.08 36.04
CA SER A 67 28.46 47.37 35.36
C SER A 67 29.83 47.92 34.95
N VAL A 68 29.90 48.50 33.75
CA VAL A 68 31.09 49.09 33.13
C VAL A 68 30.77 50.51 32.68
N LEU A 69 31.43 51.52 33.26
CA LEU A 69 31.28 52.94 32.92
C LEU A 69 32.44 53.39 32.02
N MET A 70 32.16 53.92 30.83
CA MET A 70 33.20 53.96 29.78
C MET A 70 33.57 55.33 29.19
N TYR A 71 32.66 56.31 29.12
CA TYR A 71 33.02 57.55 28.42
C TYR A 71 32.15 58.78 28.77
N SER A 72 32.80 59.96 28.81
CA SER A 72 32.19 61.29 28.67
C SER A 72 33.09 62.20 27.83
N GLY A 73 32.65 62.65 26.65
CA GLY A 73 33.38 63.54 25.75
C GLY A 73 32.64 63.79 24.43
N ASN A 74 33.18 64.64 23.54
CA ASN A 74 32.55 65.02 22.27
C ASN A 74 33.04 64.16 21.11
N PHE A 75 32.10 63.57 20.36
CA PHE A 75 32.36 62.86 19.10
C PHE A 75 32.05 63.78 17.92
N ILE A 76 32.98 63.92 16.97
CA ILE A 76 32.95 64.99 15.94
C ILE A 76 32.63 64.47 14.52
N TYR A 77 32.27 63.20 14.39
CA TYR A 77 31.99 62.56 13.09
C TYR A 77 30.61 61.88 13.11
N PRO A 78 29.78 62.08 12.07
CA PRO A 78 28.52 61.36 11.91
C PRO A 78 28.77 59.88 11.56
N GLY A 79 27.91 58.97 12.01
CA GLY A 79 28.04 57.55 11.73
C GLY A 79 27.41 56.65 12.79
N THR A 80 27.49 55.34 12.58
CA THR A 80 26.99 54.34 13.52
C THR A 80 28.14 53.66 14.25
N LEU A 81 28.04 53.58 15.57
CA LEU A 81 28.98 52.90 16.45
C LEU A 81 28.26 51.78 17.21
N LYS A 82 28.74 50.55 17.09
CA LYS A 82 28.26 49.38 17.83
C LYS A 82 29.26 49.05 18.93
N VAL A 83 28.86 49.11 20.19
CA VAL A 83 29.78 48.90 21.33
C VAL A 83 29.48 47.60 22.06
N PHE A 84 30.52 46.79 22.29
CA PHE A 84 30.46 45.48 22.91
C PHE A 84 31.24 45.42 24.22
N PHE A 85 30.82 44.50 25.10
CA PHE A 85 31.40 44.27 26.42
C PHE A 85 31.62 42.78 26.65
N GLY A 86 32.69 42.42 27.36
CA GLY A 86 32.93 41.04 27.76
C GLY A 86 33.97 40.91 28.87
N TYR A 87 34.14 39.69 29.38
CA TYR A 87 35.15 39.40 30.42
C TYR A 87 35.95 38.13 30.13
N ARG A 88 37.14 38.04 30.73
CA ARG A 88 37.98 36.83 30.70
C ARG A 88 38.62 36.57 32.06
N LEU A 89 38.40 35.37 32.61
CA LEU A 89 38.93 34.98 33.92
C LEU A 89 40.46 35.03 33.97
N THR A 90 41.01 35.61 35.03
CA THR A 90 42.45 35.74 35.23
C THR A 90 43.07 34.38 35.54
N GLY A 91 44.09 33.96 34.77
CA GLY A 91 44.82 32.70 35.00
C GLY A 91 44.44 31.51 34.09
N ARG A 92 43.47 31.67 33.18
CA ARG A 92 43.31 30.74 32.03
C ARG A 92 44.31 31.12 30.92
N SER A 93 44.78 30.14 30.15
CA SER A 93 45.77 30.34 29.08
C SER A 93 45.29 31.40 28.08
N ALA A 94 46.24 32.14 27.50
CA ALA A 94 46.06 33.36 26.71
C ALA A 94 45.30 33.20 25.37
N TYR A 95 44.51 32.13 25.19
CA TYR A 95 43.82 31.77 23.95
C TYR A 95 42.29 31.68 24.08
N GLY A 96 41.71 32.12 25.20
CA GLY A 96 40.26 32.13 25.40
C GLY A 96 39.58 33.38 24.84
N THR A 97 38.55 33.19 24.01
CA THR A 97 37.60 34.24 23.57
C THR A 97 36.86 34.82 24.79
N PRO A 98 36.75 36.16 24.93
CA PRO A 98 36.00 36.77 26.02
C PRO A 98 34.54 36.29 26.03
N VAL A 99 33.99 36.02 27.22
CA VAL A 99 32.56 35.74 27.37
C VAL A 99 31.82 37.06 27.11
N GLN A 100 31.08 37.12 25.99
CA GLN A 100 30.28 38.27 25.57
C GLN A 100 28.83 38.02 25.97
N ASN A 101 28.21 38.96 26.68
CA ASN A 101 26.80 38.88 27.04
C ASN A 101 26.07 40.14 26.58
N GLY A 102 25.12 39.96 25.66
CA GLY A 102 24.20 41.00 25.17
C GLY A 102 24.42 41.43 23.72
N GLN A 103 23.37 42.05 23.15
CA GLN A 103 23.45 42.78 21.87
C GLN A 103 24.32 44.04 22.04
N PRO A 104 25.02 44.51 21.00
CA PRO A 104 25.80 45.74 21.09
C PRO A 104 24.91 46.93 21.45
N ILE A 105 25.50 47.91 22.14
CA ILE A 105 24.86 49.23 22.25
C ILE A 105 25.08 49.93 20.91
N ASP A 106 24.01 50.00 20.12
CA ASP A 106 23.98 50.73 18.85
C ASP A 106 23.81 52.24 19.09
N ILE A 107 24.75 53.03 18.58
CA ILE A 107 24.77 54.48 18.72
C ILE A 107 24.82 55.11 17.34
N THR A 108 23.82 55.93 17.03
CA THR A 108 23.78 56.71 15.79
C THR A 108 24.10 58.16 16.09
N ILE A 109 25.12 58.70 15.43
CA ILE A 109 25.57 60.08 15.58
C ILE A 109 25.16 60.84 14.32
N ASN A 110 24.21 61.77 14.48
CA ASN A 110 23.69 62.60 13.39
C ASN A 110 24.46 63.94 13.30
N ASP A 111 24.49 64.54 12.10
CA ASP A 111 25.29 65.75 11.77
C ASP A 111 24.90 67.02 12.57
N ASP A 112 23.78 67.00 13.29
CA ASP A 112 23.17 68.13 13.97
C ASP A 112 23.34 68.09 15.50
N THR A 113 24.54 67.75 16.01
CA THR A 113 24.96 67.87 17.43
C THR A 113 24.06 67.25 18.51
N THR A 114 22.97 66.56 18.16
CA THR A 114 22.12 65.80 19.09
C THR A 114 22.41 64.31 18.96
N THR A 115 22.93 63.71 20.03
CA THR A 115 23.13 62.25 20.13
C THR A 115 21.85 61.58 20.60
N THR A 116 21.31 60.64 19.82
CA THR A 116 20.20 59.78 20.25
C THR A 116 20.79 58.44 20.69
N VAL A 117 20.75 58.14 21.99
CA VAL A 117 21.13 56.82 22.53
C VAL A 117 19.89 55.94 22.51
N VAL A 118 19.86 54.90 21.68
CA VAL A 118 18.83 53.88 21.73
C VAL A 118 19.25 52.85 22.77
N HIS A 119 18.67 52.90 23.98
CA HIS A 119 18.83 51.82 24.93
C HIS A 119 17.96 50.64 24.47
N ALA A 120 18.57 49.67 23.77
CA ALA A 120 17.96 48.36 23.63
C ALA A 120 17.93 47.71 25.02
N HIS A 121 16.74 47.32 25.49
CA HIS A 121 16.64 46.39 26.62
C HIS A 121 17.32 45.08 26.17
N ALA A 122 18.52 44.82 26.69
CA ALA A 122 19.17 43.54 26.51
C ALA A 122 18.34 42.47 27.23
N THR A 123 17.63 41.63 26.48
CA THR A 123 17.19 40.33 27.01
C THR A 123 18.45 39.55 27.37
N ALA A 124 18.61 39.24 28.66
CA ALA A 124 19.73 38.47 29.16
C ALA A 124 19.80 37.11 28.45
N SER A 125 20.80 36.90 27.59
CA SER A 125 21.10 35.61 26.99
C SER A 125 22.44 35.08 27.50
N ILE A 126 22.50 33.77 27.70
CA ILE A 126 23.72 33.04 28.04
C ILE A 126 24.16 32.32 26.78
N SER A 127 25.41 32.52 26.37
CA SER A 127 26.04 31.71 25.32
C SER A 127 27.16 30.85 25.91
N ALA A 128 27.20 29.58 25.54
CA ALA A 128 28.19 28.63 26.05
C ALA A 128 28.37 27.44 25.11
N PHE A 129 29.38 26.64 25.42
CA PHE A 129 29.59 25.32 24.83
C PHE A 129 29.32 24.24 25.89
N ILE A 130 28.81 23.10 25.45
CA ILE A 130 28.87 21.85 26.19
C ILE A 130 29.81 20.89 25.47
N GLU A 131 30.56 20.09 26.20
CA GLU A 131 31.28 18.95 25.65
C GLU A 131 30.37 17.72 25.80
N VAL A 132 29.99 17.10 24.68
CA VAL A 132 29.16 15.88 24.64
C VAL A 132 30.03 14.61 24.69
N SER A 133 29.41 13.45 24.90
CA SER A 133 30.08 12.19 25.25
C SER A 133 31.12 11.67 24.25
N ASP A 134 31.09 12.12 22.98
CA ASP A 134 32.08 11.79 21.95
C ASP A 134 33.23 12.83 21.84
N GLY A 135 33.22 13.85 22.68
CA GLY A 135 34.21 14.93 22.73
C GLY A 135 33.89 16.12 21.82
N ALA A 136 32.75 16.14 21.12
CA ALA A 136 32.33 17.30 20.36
C ALA A 136 31.89 18.44 21.30
N GLU A 137 32.31 19.66 21.00
CA GLU A 137 31.79 20.88 21.62
C GLU A 137 30.56 21.37 20.86
N ILE A 138 29.40 21.41 21.53
CA ILE A 138 28.13 21.90 20.99
C ILE A 138 27.85 23.29 21.55
N TYR A 139 27.76 24.27 20.66
CA TYR A 139 27.42 25.65 20.98
C TYR A 139 25.92 25.84 21.16
N TYR A 140 25.51 26.61 22.17
CA TYR A 140 24.14 27.03 22.36
C TYR A 140 24.02 28.45 22.94
N GLU A 141 22.87 29.07 22.67
CA GLU A 141 22.43 30.32 23.30
C GLU A 141 21.07 30.09 23.97
N MET A 142 20.89 30.62 25.17
CA MET A 142 19.61 30.51 25.89
C MET A 142 19.19 31.81 26.59
N SER A 143 17.88 32.10 26.58
CA SER A 143 17.30 33.13 27.44
C SER A 143 17.07 32.59 28.87
N ILE A 144 16.64 33.46 29.79
CA ILE A 144 16.56 33.18 31.25
C ILE A 144 15.15 32.94 31.80
N GLU A 145 14.14 32.80 30.95
CA GLU A 145 12.76 32.51 31.39
C GLU A 145 12.62 31.07 31.95
N GLU A 146 11.44 30.71 32.45
CA GLU A 146 11.23 29.40 33.09
C GLU A 146 10.86 28.29 32.10
N THR A 147 10.00 28.55 31.11
CA THR A 147 9.43 27.50 30.22
C THR A 147 10.33 27.22 29.01
N PRO A 148 10.97 26.04 28.90
CA PRO A 148 11.95 25.77 27.84
C PRO A 148 11.35 25.55 26.45
N LEU A 149 11.91 26.25 25.46
CA LEU A 149 11.63 26.10 24.03
C LEU A 149 12.95 25.88 23.28
N LEU A 150 13.16 24.69 22.73
CA LEU A 150 14.34 24.32 21.96
C LEU A 150 14.11 24.58 20.46
N LEU A 151 15.03 25.30 19.82
CA LEU A 151 15.04 25.61 18.39
C LEU A 151 16.20 24.88 17.70
N ILE A 152 15.88 24.03 16.72
CA ILE A 152 16.84 23.22 15.96
C ILE A 152 16.84 23.69 14.49
N HIS A 153 17.95 24.25 14.03
CA HIS A 153 18.04 24.88 12.71
C HIS A 153 18.08 23.88 11.53
N GLY A 154 17.82 24.40 10.32
CA GLY A 154 17.93 23.70 9.05
C GLY A 154 19.36 23.62 8.48
N GLY A 155 19.55 22.89 7.37
CA GLY A 155 20.84 22.76 6.68
C GLY A 155 21.17 23.97 5.80
N GLU A 156 21.31 25.16 6.39
CA GLU A 156 21.61 26.39 5.65
C GLU A 156 23.11 26.61 5.43
N PHE A 157 23.46 27.21 4.29
CA PHE A 157 24.82 27.64 3.97
C PHE A 157 24.83 29.14 3.63
N THR A 158 25.91 29.84 3.93
CA THR A 158 26.19 31.20 3.46
C THR A 158 26.57 31.20 1.98
N ASP A 159 26.54 32.36 1.31
CA ASP A 159 26.88 32.49 -0.12
C ASP A 159 28.33 32.09 -0.43
N ASP A 160 29.22 32.09 0.57
CA ASP A 160 30.61 31.60 0.52
C ASP A 160 30.73 30.10 0.91
N GLY A 161 29.60 29.40 1.07
CA GLY A 161 29.54 27.94 1.26
C GLY A 161 29.77 27.46 2.69
N LEU A 162 29.74 28.34 3.70
CA LEU A 162 29.92 27.95 5.09
C LEU A 162 28.58 27.57 5.75
N PRO A 163 28.51 26.48 6.53
CA PRO A 163 27.28 26.07 7.21
C PRO A 163 26.84 27.10 8.26
N LYS A 164 25.61 27.57 8.15
CA LYS A 164 24.96 28.43 9.15
C LYS A 164 24.44 27.60 10.33
N GLY A 165 24.49 28.18 11.52
CA GLY A 165 23.97 27.57 12.75
C GLY A 165 22.70 28.26 13.26
N SER A 166 22.55 28.31 14.58
CA SER A 166 21.48 28.99 15.33
C SER A 166 21.15 30.45 14.96
N PRO A 167 22.01 31.28 14.32
CA PRO A 167 21.60 32.61 13.87
C PRO A 167 20.48 32.62 12.83
N SER A 168 20.18 31.50 12.16
CA SER A 168 18.98 31.40 11.30
C SER A 168 17.67 31.62 12.06
N TRP A 169 17.71 31.48 13.39
CA TRP A 169 16.60 31.78 14.28
C TRP A 169 16.57 33.22 14.80
N ASP A 170 17.43 34.14 14.34
CA ASP A 170 17.47 35.51 14.87
C ASP A 170 16.08 36.20 14.95
N PRO A 171 15.20 36.13 13.91
CA PRO A 171 13.86 36.72 13.96
C PRO A 171 12.93 36.04 14.98
N GLN A 172 13.11 34.74 15.23
CA GLN A 172 12.31 33.95 16.16
C GLN A 172 12.82 34.11 17.60
N TYR A 173 14.14 34.06 17.80
CA TYR A 173 14.78 34.05 19.11
C TYR A 173 14.45 35.31 19.89
N GLN A 174 14.45 36.48 19.24
CA GLN A 174 14.09 37.74 19.89
C GLN A 174 12.63 37.78 20.36
N GLU A 175 11.73 37.16 19.60
CA GLU A 175 10.30 37.14 19.93
C GLU A 175 9.99 36.08 21.00
N PHE A 176 10.48 34.86 20.79
CA PHE A 176 10.22 33.73 21.69
C PHE A 176 10.90 33.89 23.05
N ALA A 177 12.07 34.54 23.12
CA ALA A 177 12.76 34.78 24.38
C ALA A 177 11.99 35.70 25.34
N ARG A 178 10.92 36.37 24.89
CA ARG A 178 10.00 37.15 25.74
C ARG A 178 8.99 36.28 26.50
N HIS A 179 8.81 35.04 26.06
CA HIS A 179 7.76 34.13 26.53
C HIS A 179 8.32 32.81 27.07
N PHE A 180 9.49 32.40 26.57
CA PHE A 180 10.08 31.10 26.84
C PHE A 180 11.57 31.22 27.14
N ARG A 181 12.09 30.21 27.85
CA ARG A 181 13.52 29.90 27.95
C ARG A 181 13.95 29.33 26.61
N THR A 182 14.07 30.20 25.63
CA THR A 182 14.39 29.85 24.25
C THR A 182 15.84 29.45 24.17
N ILE A 183 16.08 28.22 23.73
CA ILE A 183 17.41 27.62 23.55
C ILE A 183 17.58 27.39 22.07
N ARG A 184 18.64 27.94 21.48
CA ARG A 184 19.03 27.66 20.09
C ARG A 184 20.43 27.09 20.10
N LEU A 185 20.65 25.97 19.41
CA LEU A 185 21.96 25.32 19.29
C LEU A 185 22.49 25.42 17.87
N ASP A 186 23.80 25.34 17.72
CA ASP A 186 24.42 24.98 16.45
C ASP A 186 24.54 23.45 16.41
N LEU A 187 23.95 22.79 15.41
CA LEU A 187 24.10 21.34 15.22
C LEU A 187 25.57 20.97 15.03
N ARG A 188 25.96 19.73 15.38
CA ARG A 188 27.33 19.24 15.18
C ARG A 188 27.82 19.51 13.75
N GLY A 189 29.00 20.11 13.62
CA GLY A 189 29.57 20.50 12.31
C GLY A 189 28.96 21.75 11.65
N PHE A 190 28.00 22.43 12.31
CA PHE A 190 27.43 23.70 11.86
C PHE A 190 27.84 24.84 12.79
N GLY A 191 27.91 26.05 12.23
CA GLY A 191 28.20 27.27 12.99
C GLY A 191 29.46 27.16 13.83
N ARG A 192 29.31 27.26 15.15
CA ARG A 192 30.38 27.22 16.14
C ARG A 192 30.62 25.83 16.73
N SER A 193 29.71 24.88 16.51
CA SER A 193 29.84 23.52 17.03
C SER A 193 30.89 22.73 16.26
N THR A 194 31.68 21.93 16.98
CA THR A 194 32.75 21.13 16.38
C THR A 194 32.20 19.84 15.73
N LEU A 195 33.00 19.24 14.86
CA LEU A 195 32.79 17.90 14.32
C LEU A 195 33.97 17.02 14.76
N VAL A 196 33.69 15.83 15.30
CA VAL A 196 34.72 14.88 15.75
C VAL A 196 34.68 13.62 14.87
N GLY A 197 35.80 13.28 14.24
CA GLY A 197 35.97 12.10 13.36
C GLY A 197 36.46 12.43 11.94
N GLU A 198 37.07 11.46 11.26
CA GLU A 198 37.50 11.56 9.84
C GLU A 198 36.31 11.26 8.89
N HIS A 199 35.32 12.15 8.86
CA HIS A 199 34.30 12.13 7.81
C HIS A 199 34.35 13.46 7.06
N PRO A 200 34.97 13.51 5.86
CA PRO A 200 34.90 14.71 5.03
C PRO A 200 33.42 15.01 4.69
N LEU A 201 33.07 16.29 4.55
CA LEU A 201 31.69 16.79 4.35
C LEU A 201 30.96 16.15 3.15
N ASP A 202 31.70 15.52 2.23
CA ASP A 202 31.22 14.80 1.04
C ASP A 202 30.86 13.32 1.30
N SER A 203 31.10 12.81 2.51
CA SER A 203 30.80 11.42 2.93
C SER A 203 29.63 11.30 3.91
N TRP A 204 28.81 12.35 4.04
CA TRP A 204 27.70 12.40 4.99
C TRP A 204 26.63 11.34 4.72
N VAL A 205 26.60 10.30 5.56
CA VAL A 205 25.45 9.41 5.70
C VAL A 205 24.48 10.07 6.69
N TRP A 206 23.42 10.67 6.15
CA TRP A 206 22.49 11.51 6.89
C TRP A 206 21.80 10.80 8.08
N THR A 207 21.49 9.51 7.94
CA THR A 207 20.82 8.72 9.01
C THR A 207 21.67 8.53 10.26
N GLU A 208 22.98 8.31 10.12
CA GLU A 208 23.89 8.15 11.28
C GLU A 208 24.15 9.50 11.96
N THR A 209 24.22 10.58 11.18
CA THR A 209 24.46 11.94 11.70
C THR A 209 23.25 12.51 12.44
N GLU A 210 22.03 12.27 11.95
CA GLU A 210 20.78 12.68 12.63
C GLU A 210 20.59 11.98 13.99
N HIS A 211 20.92 10.68 14.06
CA HIS A 211 20.86 9.93 15.32
C HIS A 211 21.85 10.50 16.34
N ARG A 212 23.05 10.86 15.89
CA ARG A 212 24.06 11.51 16.75
C ARG A 212 23.67 12.92 17.17
N ALA A 213 23.13 13.73 16.26
CA ALA A 213 22.60 15.05 16.59
C ALA A 213 21.44 14.98 17.61
N THR A 214 20.62 13.92 17.57
CA THR A 214 19.57 13.67 18.58
C THR A 214 20.20 13.39 19.95
N THR A 215 21.28 12.60 20.00
CA THR A 215 22.03 12.37 21.26
C THR A 215 22.59 13.68 21.84
N ASP A 216 23.12 14.58 21.00
CA ASP A 216 23.62 15.89 21.45
C ASP A 216 22.55 16.74 22.12
N VAL A 217 21.36 16.75 21.53
CA VAL A 217 20.22 17.48 22.09
C VAL A 217 19.81 16.91 23.45
N VAL A 218 19.80 15.59 23.60
CA VAL A 218 19.52 14.93 24.89
C VAL A 218 20.57 15.32 25.94
N GLU A 219 21.86 15.28 25.57
CA GLU A 219 22.95 15.66 26.48
C GLU A 219 22.92 17.15 26.84
N LEU A 220 22.57 18.03 25.89
CA LEU A 220 22.36 19.46 26.14
C LEU A 220 21.23 19.72 27.13
N LEU A 221 20.04 19.15 26.91
CA LEU A 221 18.92 19.34 27.82
C LEU A 221 19.22 18.81 29.22
N ASN A 222 19.89 17.65 29.32
CA ASN A 222 20.34 17.09 30.60
C ASN A 222 21.36 18.00 31.30
N ALA A 223 22.36 18.51 30.59
CA ALA A 223 23.36 19.42 31.14
C ALA A 223 22.74 20.75 31.63
N LEU A 224 21.67 21.21 30.97
CA LEU A 224 20.91 22.39 31.35
C LEU A 224 19.88 22.14 32.46
N GLY A 225 19.72 20.88 32.91
CA GLY A 225 18.74 20.49 33.92
C GLY A 225 17.30 20.61 33.42
N ILE A 226 17.07 20.41 32.12
CA ILE A 226 15.76 20.56 31.48
C ILE A 226 15.19 19.16 31.21
N PRO A 227 14.24 18.68 32.03
CA PRO A 227 13.67 17.35 31.86
C PRO A 227 12.71 17.27 30.68
N LYS A 228 12.12 18.39 30.27
CA LYS A 228 11.11 18.46 29.22
C LYS A 228 11.08 19.86 28.58
N ALA A 229 10.93 19.95 27.25
CA ALA A 229 10.85 21.21 26.51
C ALA A 229 9.80 21.18 25.38
N HIS A 230 9.32 22.35 24.97
CA HIS A 230 8.75 22.51 23.63
C HIS A 230 9.89 22.43 22.61
N VAL A 231 9.68 21.74 21.50
CA VAL A 231 10.74 21.49 20.51
C VAL A 231 10.27 21.91 19.13
N LEU A 232 11.05 22.79 18.50
CA LEU A 232 10.79 23.30 17.15
C LEU A 232 11.99 22.99 16.27
N GLY A 233 11.75 22.25 15.18
CA GLY A 233 12.79 21.88 14.22
C GLY A 233 12.43 22.32 12.80
N LEU A 234 13.41 22.90 12.09
CA LEU A 234 13.28 23.32 10.69
C LEU A 234 14.10 22.41 9.77
N SER A 235 13.52 21.93 8.67
CA SER A 235 14.24 21.14 7.67
C SER A 235 14.97 19.94 8.32
N ILE A 236 16.30 19.81 8.25
CA ILE A 236 17.04 18.77 8.99
C ILE A 236 16.78 18.79 10.51
N GLY A 237 16.60 19.97 11.08
CA GLY A 237 16.28 20.12 12.50
C GLY A 237 14.93 19.51 12.86
N SER A 238 14.00 19.42 11.90
CA SER A 238 12.73 18.72 12.10
C SER A 238 12.92 17.21 12.22
N ALA A 239 13.88 16.62 11.51
CA ALA A 239 14.20 15.19 11.62
C ALA A 239 14.79 14.87 12.99
N VAL A 240 15.69 15.71 13.49
CA VAL A 240 16.23 15.60 14.86
C VAL A 240 15.13 15.77 15.92
N ALA A 241 14.23 16.75 15.73
CA ALA A 241 13.10 16.97 16.63
C ALA A 241 12.12 15.77 16.65
N ALA A 242 11.82 15.18 15.49
CA ALA A 242 10.99 14.00 15.38
C ALA A 242 11.65 12.76 16.01
N GLN A 243 12.95 12.55 15.82
CA GLN A 243 13.68 11.46 16.47
C GLN A 243 13.70 11.63 18.00
N LEU A 244 13.89 12.86 18.49
CA LEU A 244 13.79 13.16 19.92
C LEU A 244 12.40 12.79 20.46
N ALA A 245 11.33 13.17 19.75
CA ALA A 245 9.97 12.80 20.13
C ALA A 245 9.68 11.29 20.11
N VAL A 246 10.29 10.55 19.17
CA VAL A 246 10.10 9.09 19.04
C VAL A 246 10.88 8.31 20.09
N PHE A 247 12.13 8.70 20.37
CA PHE A 247 13.03 7.96 21.26
C PHE A 247 13.04 8.48 22.70
N HIS A 248 12.72 9.75 22.89
CA HIS A 248 12.65 10.44 24.19
C HIS A 248 11.36 11.28 24.33
N PRO A 249 10.17 10.69 24.13
CA PRO A 249 8.89 11.43 24.22
C PRO A 249 8.68 12.12 25.57
N GLU A 250 9.30 11.61 26.64
CA GLU A 250 9.28 12.22 27.97
C GLU A 250 9.93 13.61 28.01
N MET A 251 10.86 13.89 27.09
CA MET A 251 11.58 15.16 26.98
C MET A 251 10.87 16.18 26.09
N VAL A 252 9.79 15.79 25.39
CA VAL A 252 9.06 16.66 24.46
C VAL A 252 7.66 16.98 24.99
N ASP A 253 7.36 18.27 25.20
CA ASP A 253 6.03 18.72 25.64
C ASP A 253 5.09 19.07 24.49
N LYS A 254 5.60 19.83 23.52
CA LYS A 254 4.95 20.11 22.24
C LYS A 254 6.00 20.06 21.14
N LEU A 255 5.60 19.60 19.96
CA LEU A 255 6.48 19.44 18.82
C LEU A 255 6.04 20.37 17.68
N ILE A 256 6.98 21.05 17.05
CA ILE A 256 6.73 21.87 15.86
C ILE A 256 7.72 21.41 14.77
N LEU A 257 7.17 20.99 13.63
CA LEU A 257 7.93 20.49 12.49
C LEU A 257 7.74 21.46 11.32
N ALA A 258 8.76 22.29 11.09
CA ALA A 258 8.77 23.32 10.07
C ALA A 258 9.51 22.84 8.80
N SER A 259 8.88 22.98 7.64
CA SER A 259 9.39 22.56 6.31
C SER A 259 10.16 21.24 6.36
N PRO A 260 9.53 20.15 6.85
CA PRO A 260 10.26 19.11 7.52
C PRO A 260 10.96 18.14 6.55
N TRP A 261 12.27 17.89 6.71
CA TRP A 261 13.10 17.14 5.73
C TRP A 261 13.05 15.60 5.86
N TRP A 262 12.32 15.13 6.85
CA TRP A 262 12.17 13.76 7.35
C TRP A 262 11.40 12.73 6.50
N MET A 263 10.83 13.09 5.33
CA MET A 263 10.09 12.14 4.47
C MET A 263 10.98 11.17 3.70
N ASN A 264 12.31 11.22 3.85
CA ASN A 264 13.24 10.25 3.28
C ASN A 264 13.92 9.32 4.30
N THR A 265 13.81 9.58 5.62
CA THR A 265 14.57 8.83 6.64
C THR A 265 13.71 8.11 7.69
N LEU A 266 12.42 8.44 7.85
CA LEU A 266 11.51 7.80 8.82
C LEU A 266 10.12 7.30 8.31
N PRO A 267 9.69 7.37 7.02
CA PRO A 267 8.37 6.86 6.64
C PRO A 267 8.23 5.34 6.58
N THR A 268 9.29 4.56 6.79
CA THR A 268 9.28 3.09 6.61
C THR A 268 9.23 2.29 7.92
N ASN A 269 9.13 2.93 9.08
CA ASN A 269 9.10 2.26 10.39
C ASN A 269 7.77 2.50 11.15
N PRO A 270 6.81 1.57 11.07
CA PRO A 270 5.49 1.66 11.72
C PRO A 270 5.55 1.85 13.24
N VAL A 271 6.57 1.29 13.90
CA VAL A 271 6.77 1.42 15.36
C VAL A 271 7.15 2.84 15.76
N GLN A 272 7.89 3.54 14.90
CA GLN A 272 8.27 4.94 15.14
C GLN A 272 7.09 5.88 14.88
N MET A 273 6.28 5.60 13.85
CA MET A 273 5.02 6.32 13.60
C MET A 273 3.99 6.11 14.72
N GLN A 274 3.87 4.91 15.29
CA GLN A 274 3.00 4.67 16.46
C GLN A 274 3.44 5.48 17.69
N LYS A 275 4.76 5.66 17.89
CA LYS A 275 5.29 6.48 18.98
C LYS A 275 5.10 7.97 18.74
N LEU A 276 5.23 8.43 17.49
CA LEU A 276 4.93 9.81 17.13
C LEU A 276 3.42 10.12 17.24
N ASN A 277 2.55 9.14 16.89
CA ASN A 277 1.11 9.24 17.06
C ASN A 277 0.69 9.52 18.52
N ALA A 278 1.48 9.07 19.51
CA ALA A 278 1.21 9.34 20.91
C ALA A 278 1.33 10.84 21.31
N ILE A 279 1.96 11.68 20.47
CA ILE A 279 2.08 13.13 20.69
C ILE A 279 1.47 13.95 19.54
N ILE A 280 0.72 13.31 18.64
CA ILE A 280 0.18 13.93 17.42
C ILE A 280 -0.69 15.15 17.70
N ASP A 281 -1.52 15.06 18.74
CA ASP A 281 -2.40 16.15 19.19
C ASP A 281 -1.63 17.36 19.73
N LYS A 282 -0.36 17.15 20.08
CA LYS A 282 0.60 18.15 20.58
C LYS A 282 1.67 18.47 19.54
N THR A 283 1.41 18.20 18.26
CA THR A 283 2.33 18.52 17.15
C THR A 283 1.72 19.55 16.21
N LEU A 284 2.52 20.54 15.78
CA LEU A 284 2.18 21.50 14.72
C LEU A 284 3.08 21.29 13.51
N PHE A 285 2.48 21.24 12.33
CA PHE A 285 3.18 21.27 11.05
C PHE A 285 3.07 22.65 10.41
N ILE A 286 4.18 23.15 9.89
CA ILE A 286 4.22 24.49 9.27
C ILE A 286 5.14 24.49 8.04
N GLY A 287 4.69 25.06 6.92
CA GLY A 287 5.48 25.10 5.68
C GLY A 287 5.11 26.27 4.76
N GLY A 288 5.99 26.61 3.81
CA GLY A 288 5.76 27.67 2.83
C GLY A 288 5.03 27.16 1.58
N VAL A 289 4.12 27.95 1.02
CA VAL A 289 3.32 27.57 -0.16
C VAL A 289 4.15 27.32 -1.44
N ASN A 290 5.35 27.91 -1.53
CA ASN A 290 6.21 27.85 -2.71
C ASN A 290 7.41 26.90 -2.53
N ASP A 291 7.45 26.14 -1.44
CA ASP A 291 8.50 25.15 -1.22
C ASP A 291 8.41 24.06 -2.30
N PHE A 292 9.23 24.13 -3.36
CA PHE A 292 9.20 23.20 -4.51
C PHE A 292 9.42 21.73 -4.14
N GLN A 293 9.89 21.44 -2.93
CA GLN A 293 9.98 20.09 -2.41
C GLN A 293 8.60 19.54 -1.97
N TYR A 294 7.59 20.42 -1.83
CA TYR A 294 6.19 20.13 -1.47
C TYR A 294 5.23 20.93 -2.35
N SER A 295 4.63 20.30 -3.37
CA SER A 295 3.49 20.92 -4.05
C SER A 295 2.26 20.95 -3.12
N MET A 296 1.46 22.01 -3.26
CA MET A 296 0.25 22.33 -2.49
C MET A 296 -0.72 21.14 -2.25
N GLU A 297 -0.68 20.12 -3.12
CA GLU A 297 -1.48 18.89 -3.08
C GLU A 297 -1.13 17.95 -1.90
N LEU A 298 0.14 17.88 -1.49
CA LEU A 298 0.62 17.00 -0.40
C LEU A 298 0.28 17.54 1.00
N MET A 299 0.35 18.87 1.18
CA MET A 299 0.08 19.51 2.48
C MET A 299 -1.43 19.69 2.73
N SER A 300 -2.27 19.86 1.70
CA SER A 300 -3.72 20.05 1.87
C SER A 300 -4.55 18.76 1.82
N GLY A 301 -4.02 17.67 1.25
CA GLY A 301 -4.76 16.42 1.03
C GLY A 301 -4.32 15.26 1.94
N GLU A 302 -3.04 14.88 1.89
CA GLU A 302 -2.52 13.69 2.57
C GLU A 302 -2.07 13.97 4.02
N MET A 303 -1.41 15.11 4.28
CA MET A 303 -0.91 15.42 5.63
C MET A 303 -2.02 15.78 6.64
N ALA A 304 -3.16 16.34 6.18
CA ALA A 304 -4.30 16.67 7.05
C ALA A 304 -4.93 15.42 7.69
N GLY A 305 -4.75 14.23 7.10
CA GLY A 305 -5.19 12.95 7.66
C GLY A 305 -4.28 12.39 8.75
N TYR A 306 -2.99 12.76 8.76
CA TYR A 306 -2.01 12.28 9.75
C TYR A 306 -1.75 13.29 10.87
N PHE A 307 -1.85 14.59 10.57
CA PHE A 307 -1.54 15.66 11.50
C PHE A 307 -2.71 16.64 11.55
N PRO A 308 -3.50 16.65 12.63
CA PRO A 308 -4.72 17.46 12.72
C PRO A 308 -4.45 18.98 12.79
N LYS A 309 -3.18 19.39 12.92
CA LYS A 309 -2.74 20.79 13.06
C LYS A 309 -1.61 21.07 12.07
N ALA A 310 -1.97 21.44 10.85
CA ALA A 310 -1.05 21.83 9.79
C ALA A 310 -1.38 23.23 9.28
N GLU A 311 -0.36 24.07 9.12
CA GLU A 311 -0.47 25.47 8.72
C GLU A 311 0.42 25.74 7.50
N VAL A 312 -0.10 26.52 6.55
CA VAL A 312 0.62 26.91 5.33
C VAL A 312 0.81 28.41 5.31
N ILE A 313 2.04 28.86 5.12
CA ILE A 313 2.40 30.27 5.02
C ILE A 313 2.46 30.69 3.55
N GLU A 314 1.60 31.63 3.16
CA GLU A 314 1.63 32.23 1.84
C GLU A 314 2.90 33.06 1.60
N ASN A 315 3.39 33.10 0.35
CA ASN A 315 4.59 33.86 -0.05
C ASN A 315 5.86 33.48 0.74
N ALA A 316 5.99 32.21 1.11
CA ALA A 316 7.18 31.64 1.73
C ALA A 316 7.65 30.41 0.95
N ASP A 317 8.97 30.24 0.83
CA ASP A 317 9.61 29.06 0.24
C ASP A 317 10.01 28.08 1.37
N HIS A 318 11.02 27.23 1.13
CA HIS A 318 11.48 26.21 2.10
C HIS A 318 11.87 26.79 3.46
N PHE A 319 12.43 27.99 3.51
CA PHE A 319 12.85 28.65 4.75
C PHE A 319 11.77 29.62 5.24
N CYS A 320 10.57 29.08 5.50
CA CYS A 320 9.38 29.85 5.83
C CYS A 320 9.52 30.72 7.09
N ASN A 321 10.35 30.31 8.05
CA ASN A 321 10.71 31.08 9.24
C ASN A 321 11.43 32.40 8.91
N ARG A 322 12.12 32.48 7.77
CA ARG A 322 12.86 33.64 7.31
C ARG A 322 12.08 34.45 6.29
N ASP A 323 11.37 33.78 5.39
CA ASP A 323 10.66 34.44 4.30
C ASP A 323 9.43 35.22 4.84
N GLN A 324 8.77 34.69 5.88
CA GLN A 324 7.62 35.32 6.54
C GLN A 324 7.72 35.19 8.08
N PRO A 325 8.69 35.87 8.73
CA PRO A 325 9.02 35.63 10.14
C PRO A 325 7.89 36.04 11.09
N ALA A 326 7.12 37.09 10.75
CA ALA A 326 6.02 37.55 11.60
C ALA A 326 4.88 36.53 11.67
N GLU A 327 4.50 35.96 10.52
CA GLU A 327 3.42 34.97 10.44
C GLU A 327 3.85 33.62 11.02
N PHE A 328 5.09 33.21 10.74
CA PHE A 328 5.69 32.03 11.37
C PHE A 328 5.68 32.15 12.90
N ASN A 329 6.13 33.29 13.45
CA ASN A 329 6.14 33.52 14.89
C ASN A 329 4.73 33.48 15.48
N ARG A 330 3.74 34.09 14.81
CA ARG A 330 2.33 34.08 15.25
C ARG A 330 1.79 32.66 15.38
N LEU A 331 1.91 31.85 14.33
CA LEU A 331 1.40 30.48 14.30
C LEU A 331 2.04 29.59 15.38
N VAL A 332 3.36 29.72 15.57
CA VAL A 332 4.08 29.00 16.62
C VAL A 332 3.62 29.42 18.01
N LEU A 333 3.50 30.74 18.27
CA LEU A 333 3.06 31.24 19.57
C LEU A 333 1.60 30.87 19.88
N ASP A 334 0.70 30.93 18.90
CA ASP A 334 -0.70 30.54 19.05
C ASP A 334 -0.83 29.06 19.43
N PHE A 335 -0.02 28.20 18.78
CA PHE A 335 0.03 26.79 19.11
C PHE A 335 0.65 26.54 20.50
N LEU A 336 1.74 27.22 20.84
CA LEU A 336 2.42 27.05 22.14
C LEU A 336 1.57 27.58 23.31
N ALA A 337 0.78 28.64 23.12
CA ALA A 337 -0.13 29.18 24.14
C ALA A 337 -1.24 28.20 24.56
N ASN A 338 -1.65 27.28 23.67
CA ASN A 338 -2.70 26.28 23.93
C ASN A 338 -2.19 25.10 24.79
N THR A 339 -1.83 25.33 26.05
CA THR A 339 -1.56 24.26 27.03
C THR A 339 -2.82 23.99 27.85
N ALA A 340 -3.03 22.71 28.21
CA ALA A 340 -4.22 22.19 28.89
C ALA A 340 -4.92 23.20 29.81
N ASN A 341 -6.14 23.59 29.46
CA ASN A 341 -7.00 24.30 30.38
C ASN A 341 -7.32 23.37 31.55
N ASN A 342 -6.71 23.73 32.68
CA ASN A 342 -7.23 23.51 34.00
C ASN A 342 -8.75 23.74 33.98
N VAL A 343 -9.49 22.77 34.53
CA VAL A 343 -10.92 22.82 34.76
C VAL A 343 -11.25 24.13 35.48
N ASP A 344 -11.98 25.04 34.82
CA ASP A 344 -12.97 25.91 35.47
C ASP A 344 -13.84 26.78 34.53
N SER A 345 -13.71 26.70 33.20
CA SER A 345 -14.77 27.26 32.32
C SER A 345 -14.84 26.61 30.94
N CYS A 346 -15.90 25.81 30.70
CA CYS A 346 -16.30 25.43 29.35
C CYS A 346 -16.76 26.66 28.57
N THR A 347 -16.29 26.81 27.33
CA THR A 347 -16.74 27.88 26.42
C THR A 347 -17.51 27.25 25.27
N TYR A 348 -18.75 27.69 25.08
CA TYR A 348 -19.65 27.17 24.06
C TYR A 348 -19.84 28.21 22.96
N GLU A 349 -19.46 27.83 21.74
CA GLU A 349 -19.79 28.54 20.52
C GLU A 349 -21.01 27.88 19.85
N PHE A 350 -21.81 28.69 19.19
CA PHE A 350 -23.12 28.30 18.68
C PHE A 350 -23.31 28.90 17.28
N GLU A 351 -23.53 28.06 16.28
CA GLU A 351 -23.86 28.52 14.93
C GLU A 351 -25.14 27.86 14.40
N PRO A 352 -26.03 28.58 13.70
CA PRO A 352 -25.96 30.02 13.40
C PRO A 352 -26.29 30.90 14.61
N THR A 353 -25.65 32.06 14.79
CA THR A 353 -25.94 33.00 15.91
C THR A 353 -27.12 33.94 15.62
N ASP A 354 -27.47 34.14 14.35
CA ASP A 354 -28.56 35.00 13.92
C ASP A 354 -29.91 34.28 13.92
N GLY A 355 -31.00 35.02 14.18
CA GLY A 355 -32.36 34.47 14.15
C GLY A 355 -32.73 33.93 12.78
N LEU A 356 -33.33 32.73 12.75
CA LEU A 356 -33.75 32.07 11.52
C LEU A 356 -35.23 32.32 11.23
N SER A 357 -35.53 32.66 9.98
CA SER A 357 -36.90 32.70 9.47
C SER A 357 -37.14 31.53 8.54
N PHE A 358 -38.05 30.65 8.92
CA PHE A 358 -38.47 29.51 8.10
C PHE A 358 -39.70 29.92 7.27
N SER A 359 -39.87 29.36 6.07
CA SER A 359 -41.05 29.67 5.23
C SER A 359 -42.25 28.77 5.60
N GLU A 360 -43.38 28.88 4.90
CA GLU A 360 -44.70 28.32 5.24
C GLU A 360 -44.80 26.76 5.41
N GLN A 361 -43.70 26.00 5.41
CA GLN A 361 -43.66 24.52 5.42
C GLN A 361 -43.06 23.93 6.73
N ILE A 362 -43.22 22.63 6.99
CA ILE A 362 -42.40 21.95 8.03
C ILE A 362 -40.93 22.03 7.59
N GLN A 363 -40.10 22.66 8.41
CA GLN A 363 -38.67 22.80 8.13
C GLN A 363 -37.85 22.31 9.32
N TYR A 364 -36.77 21.58 9.04
CA TYR A 364 -35.79 21.17 10.03
C TYR A 364 -34.65 22.19 10.03
N GLY A 365 -34.31 22.68 11.22
CA GLY A 365 -33.12 23.49 11.44
C GLY A 365 -32.06 22.66 12.14
N LYS A 366 -30.79 23.02 11.89
CA LYS A 366 -29.65 22.49 12.64
C LYS A 366 -28.90 23.62 13.31
N THR A 367 -28.30 23.29 14.43
CA THR A 367 -27.37 24.14 15.15
C THR A 367 -26.14 23.32 15.47
N THR A 368 -24.96 23.89 15.29
CA THR A 368 -23.72 23.28 15.76
C THR A 368 -23.35 23.94 17.09
N VAL A 369 -23.03 23.11 18.09
CA VAL A 369 -22.42 23.55 19.34
C VAL A 369 -20.97 23.13 19.31
N THR A 370 -20.07 24.11 19.30
CA THR A 370 -18.63 23.88 19.32
C THR A 370 -18.12 24.15 20.72
N THR A 371 -17.53 23.13 21.34
CA THR A 371 -16.95 23.21 22.69
C THR A 371 -15.85 22.17 22.84
N GLN A 372 -14.99 22.35 23.85
CA GLN A 372 -13.90 21.43 24.13
C GLN A 372 -14.42 20.03 24.54
N ASP A 373 -13.67 18.98 24.20
CA ASP A 373 -13.96 17.60 24.65
C ASP A 373 -14.03 17.51 26.17
N GLY A 374 -15.07 16.87 26.69
CA GLY A 374 -15.36 16.79 28.13
C GLY A 374 -16.38 17.84 28.61
N CYS A 375 -16.67 18.89 27.84
CA CYS A 375 -17.66 19.91 28.18
C CYS A 375 -19.08 19.47 27.85
N GLN A 376 -19.90 19.31 28.90
CA GLN A 376 -21.31 18.92 28.80
C GLN A 376 -22.19 20.12 28.43
N TRP A 377 -23.22 19.93 27.61
CA TRP A 377 -24.23 20.95 27.33
C TRP A 377 -25.61 20.31 27.15
N THR A 378 -26.65 21.14 27.22
CA THR A 378 -28.06 20.73 27.02
C THR A 378 -28.76 21.64 26.01
N ALA A 379 -29.79 21.11 25.36
CA ALA A 379 -30.65 21.83 24.44
C ALA A 379 -32.12 21.76 24.88
N SER A 380 -32.87 22.85 24.69
CA SER A 380 -34.30 22.91 24.98
C SER A 380 -35.03 23.88 24.05
N SER A 381 -36.32 23.65 23.79
CA SER A 381 -37.20 24.60 23.11
C SER A 381 -38.16 25.23 24.11
N ASN A 382 -38.50 26.51 23.93
CA ASN A 382 -39.49 27.20 24.75
C ASN A 382 -40.94 27.03 24.27
N THR A 383 -41.15 26.36 23.13
CA THR A 383 -42.48 26.15 22.54
C THR A 383 -42.64 24.70 22.10
N ASP A 384 -43.89 24.25 22.01
CA ASP A 384 -44.28 22.91 21.60
C ASP A 384 -44.28 22.70 20.08
N TRP A 385 -44.29 23.78 19.30
CA TRP A 385 -44.23 23.74 17.83
C TRP A 385 -42.79 23.78 17.28
N ILE A 386 -41.78 23.91 18.14
CA ILE A 386 -40.37 23.64 17.81
C ILE A 386 -39.92 22.44 18.65
N THR A 387 -39.69 21.30 18.01
CA THR A 387 -39.38 20.04 18.68
C THR A 387 -37.93 19.65 18.43
N LEU A 388 -37.15 19.39 19.47
CA LEU A 388 -35.80 18.83 19.29
C LEU A 388 -35.91 17.40 18.74
N VAL A 389 -35.22 17.14 17.63
CA VAL A 389 -35.21 15.86 16.93
C VAL A 389 -34.03 15.00 17.40
N SER A 390 -32.86 15.63 17.60
CA SER A 390 -31.65 15.01 18.14
C SER A 390 -30.77 16.07 18.84
N GLY A 391 -29.85 15.63 19.70
CA GLY A 391 -28.94 16.54 20.42
C GLY A 391 -29.59 17.29 21.59
N SER A 392 -30.46 16.65 22.39
CA SER A 392 -31.04 17.26 23.60
C SER A 392 -30.01 17.48 24.72
N SER A 393 -28.89 16.76 24.67
CA SER A 393 -27.69 16.96 25.48
C SER A 393 -26.50 16.32 24.77
N GLY A 394 -25.29 16.80 25.02
CA GLY A 394 -24.08 16.20 24.48
C GLY A 394 -22.80 16.65 25.18
N ASN A 395 -21.67 16.14 24.69
CA ASN A 395 -20.34 16.33 25.24
C ASN A 395 -19.35 16.64 24.12
N GLY A 396 -18.55 17.70 24.26
CA GLY A 396 -17.69 18.14 23.17
C GLY A 396 -18.51 18.75 22.03
N THR A 397 -17.87 18.91 20.88
CA THR A 397 -18.51 19.52 19.69
C THR A 397 -19.53 18.55 19.08
N ASP A 398 -20.74 19.04 18.81
CA ASP A 398 -21.85 18.22 18.31
C ASP A 398 -22.92 19.05 17.59
N ILE A 399 -23.95 18.40 17.05
CA ILE A 399 -25.06 19.02 16.31
C ILE A 399 -26.40 18.78 17.02
N VAL A 400 -27.19 19.85 17.16
CA VAL A 400 -28.58 19.82 17.61
C VAL A 400 -29.50 20.04 16.42
N THR A 401 -30.36 19.08 16.14
CA THR A 401 -31.37 19.17 15.08
C THR A 401 -32.75 19.36 15.68
N TYR A 402 -33.56 20.25 15.11
CA TYR A 402 -34.92 20.53 15.57
C TYR A 402 -35.90 20.69 14.41
N ALA A 403 -37.15 20.31 14.63
CA ALA A 403 -38.26 20.42 13.70
C ALA A 403 -39.12 21.62 14.05
N VAL A 404 -39.50 22.41 13.04
CA VAL A 404 -40.37 23.58 13.20
C VAL A 404 -41.72 23.29 12.51
N ALA A 405 -42.80 23.28 13.28
CA ALA A 405 -44.14 23.06 12.75
C ALA A 405 -44.70 24.31 12.04
N PRO A 406 -45.48 24.15 10.96
CA PRO A 406 -46.01 25.26 10.18
C PRO A 406 -46.99 26.10 10.99
N ASN A 407 -47.03 27.39 10.66
CA ASN A 407 -47.92 28.33 11.32
C ASN A 407 -49.27 28.42 10.57
N LEU A 408 -50.25 27.63 11.01
CA LEU A 408 -51.62 27.62 10.46
C LEU A 408 -52.53 28.73 11.02
N GLY A 409 -51.98 29.67 11.80
CA GLY A 409 -52.70 30.81 12.39
C GLY A 409 -52.68 32.05 11.49
N SER A 410 -53.27 33.16 11.98
CA SER A 410 -53.34 34.45 11.28
C SER A 410 -52.21 35.43 11.60
N ASP A 411 -51.35 35.12 12.57
CA ASP A 411 -50.26 35.98 13.05
C ASP A 411 -48.91 35.23 13.03
N LEU A 412 -47.80 35.93 12.82
CA LEU A 412 -46.42 35.40 12.86
C LEU A 412 -46.15 34.64 14.19
N LYS A 413 -45.62 33.42 14.12
CA LYS A 413 -45.13 32.69 15.30
C LYS A 413 -43.66 32.99 15.55
N THR A 414 -43.29 33.18 16.81
CA THR A 414 -41.90 33.34 17.27
C THR A 414 -41.63 32.41 18.44
N GLY A 415 -40.58 31.61 18.35
CA GLY A 415 -40.15 30.65 19.36
C GLY A 415 -38.63 30.60 19.42
N THR A 416 -38.06 29.89 20.39
CA THR A 416 -36.62 29.85 20.61
C THR A 416 -36.11 28.47 20.96
N VAL A 417 -34.94 28.10 20.43
CA VAL A 417 -34.15 26.94 20.84
C VAL A 417 -32.95 27.44 21.65
N THR A 418 -32.76 26.92 22.86
CA THR A 418 -31.62 27.24 23.72
C THR A 418 -30.68 26.04 23.78
N VAL A 419 -29.43 26.20 23.34
CA VAL A 419 -28.37 25.17 23.39
C VAL A 419 -27.16 25.74 24.12
N ALA A 420 -26.65 25.01 25.10
CA ALA A 420 -25.49 25.44 25.91
C ALA A 420 -25.63 26.85 26.52
N GLY A 421 -26.87 27.24 26.84
CA GLY A 421 -27.20 28.58 27.38
C GLY A 421 -27.27 29.72 26.36
N LYS A 422 -27.07 29.45 25.06
CA LYS A 422 -27.26 30.40 23.95
C LYS A 422 -28.62 30.18 23.30
N THR A 423 -29.29 31.25 22.89
CA THR A 423 -30.68 31.20 22.40
C THR A 423 -30.76 31.60 20.94
N LEU A 424 -31.29 30.70 20.11
CA LEU A 424 -31.66 30.94 18.72
C LEU A 424 -33.13 31.27 18.60
N THR A 425 -33.45 32.39 17.96
CA THR A 425 -34.84 32.80 17.71
C THR A 425 -35.30 32.30 16.34
N ILE A 426 -36.50 31.71 16.30
CA ILE A 426 -37.12 31.11 15.12
C ILE A 426 -38.44 31.81 14.86
N THR A 427 -38.64 32.29 13.64
CA THR A 427 -39.90 32.92 13.19
C THR A 427 -40.55 32.17 12.03
N VAL A 428 -41.87 31.97 12.09
CA VAL A 428 -42.65 31.25 11.06
C VAL A 428 -43.86 32.08 10.61
N PRO A 429 -43.90 32.55 9.34
CA PRO A 429 -45.01 33.30 8.76
C PRO A 429 -46.23 32.40 8.54
N THR A 430 -47.41 33.02 8.42
CA THR A 430 -48.72 32.35 8.36
C THR A 430 -48.97 31.65 7.04
N ARG A 431 -49.49 30.42 7.06
CA ARG A 431 -49.87 29.64 5.87
C ARG A 431 -51.40 29.49 5.74
N PRO A 432 -51.99 29.69 4.54
CA PRO A 432 -53.38 29.32 4.28
C PRO A 432 -53.56 27.78 4.17
N ILE A 433 -54.53 27.23 4.91
CA ILE A 433 -54.83 25.79 4.99
C ILE A 433 -55.57 25.31 3.73
N SER A 434 -55.12 24.20 3.14
CA SER A 434 -55.88 23.38 2.19
C SER A 434 -56.16 22.00 2.80
N ASP A 435 -57.43 21.61 2.89
CA ASP A 435 -57.87 20.29 3.40
C ASP A 435 -57.37 19.17 2.47
N VAL A 436 -56.29 18.47 2.85
CA VAL A 436 -55.77 17.27 2.17
C VAL A 436 -55.81 16.09 3.14
N SER A 437 -56.39 14.95 2.74
CA SER A 437 -56.34 13.71 3.52
C SER A 437 -55.08 12.90 3.18
N CYS A 438 -54.22 12.64 4.17
CA CYS A 438 -52.90 12.03 3.97
C CYS A 438 -52.84 10.56 4.43
N SER A 439 -52.16 9.72 3.66
CA SER A 439 -51.75 8.36 4.05
C SER A 439 -50.25 8.19 3.87
N TYR A 440 -49.59 7.44 4.77
CA TYR A 440 -48.13 7.28 4.78
C TYR A 440 -47.72 5.82 4.64
N GLU A 441 -46.81 5.55 3.71
CA GLU A 441 -46.08 4.29 3.54
C GLU A 441 -44.60 4.53 3.85
N VAL A 442 -43.99 3.66 4.66
CA VAL A 442 -42.61 3.80 5.14
C VAL A 442 -41.84 2.52 4.80
N SER A 443 -40.67 2.65 4.18
CA SER A 443 -39.83 1.52 3.80
C SER A 443 -38.32 1.84 3.92
N PRO A 444 -37.53 1.00 4.60
CA PRO A 444 -37.93 -0.25 5.27
C PRO A 444 -38.63 0.00 6.62
N THR A 445 -39.41 -0.98 7.11
CA THR A 445 -40.02 -0.96 8.46
C THR A 445 -39.16 -1.61 9.55
N SER A 446 -37.99 -2.14 9.16
CA SER A 446 -37.00 -2.72 10.09
C SER A 446 -35.59 -2.58 9.51
N LEU A 447 -34.62 -2.25 10.36
CA LEU A 447 -33.20 -2.11 10.02
C LEU A 447 -32.40 -3.20 10.75
N SER A 448 -31.54 -3.91 10.02
CA SER A 448 -30.62 -4.92 10.57
C SER A 448 -29.21 -4.41 10.38
N LEU A 449 -28.60 -3.93 11.47
CA LEU A 449 -27.36 -3.18 11.45
C LEU A 449 -26.18 -4.06 11.91
N PRO A 450 -25.01 -3.97 11.25
CA PRO A 450 -23.79 -4.67 11.64
C PRO A 450 -23.22 -4.09 12.94
N VAL A 451 -22.37 -4.86 13.63
CA VAL A 451 -21.87 -4.51 14.97
C VAL A 451 -21.04 -3.24 14.98
N GLU A 452 -20.40 -2.89 13.86
CA GLU A 452 -19.60 -1.68 13.68
C GLU A 452 -20.44 -0.40 13.56
N GLY A 453 -21.77 -0.51 13.51
CA GLY A 453 -22.63 0.61 13.14
C GLY A 453 -22.75 0.73 11.62
N ASP A 454 -23.72 1.51 11.15
CA ASP A 454 -24.04 1.65 9.72
C ASP A 454 -24.84 2.93 9.48
N SER A 455 -24.92 3.39 8.24
CA SER A 455 -25.73 4.55 7.85
C SER A 455 -26.69 4.18 6.72
N GLY A 456 -27.90 4.73 6.74
CA GLY A 456 -28.91 4.34 5.76
C GLY A 456 -30.01 5.35 5.54
N ILE A 457 -30.97 4.97 4.70
CA ILE A 457 -32.10 5.81 4.29
C ILE A 457 -33.42 5.06 4.51
N ILE A 458 -34.38 5.72 5.16
CA ILE A 458 -35.78 5.28 5.25
C ILE A 458 -36.63 6.17 4.35
N ASN A 459 -37.31 5.59 3.38
CA ASN A 459 -38.18 6.32 2.45
C ASN A 459 -39.62 6.41 2.97
N VAL A 460 -40.28 7.53 2.70
CA VAL A 460 -41.68 7.82 3.00
C VAL A 460 -42.40 8.20 1.72
N THR A 461 -43.53 7.57 1.45
CA THR A 461 -44.42 7.91 0.34
C THR A 461 -45.79 8.33 0.88
N THR A 462 -46.29 9.46 0.38
CA THR A 462 -47.58 10.07 0.73
C THR A 462 -48.15 10.88 -0.44
N GLN A 463 -49.28 11.56 -0.26
CA GLN A 463 -49.90 12.40 -1.28
C GLN A 463 -49.28 13.81 -1.31
N PRO A 464 -49.31 14.52 -2.45
CA PRO A 464 -48.88 15.91 -2.53
C PRO A 464 -49.58 16.80 -1.51
N GLY A 465 -48.82 17.68 -0.85
CA GLY A 465 -49.31 18.56 0.21
C GLY A 465 -49.40 17.95 1.62
N CYS A 466 -48.97 16.70 1.80
CA CYS A 466 -48.91 16.02 3.10
C CYS A 466 -47.60 16.29 3.86
N ASP A 467 -47.73 16.47 5.17
CA ASP A 467 -46.69 16.89 6.10
C ASP A 467 -46.42 15.75 7.11
N TRP A 468 -45.16 15.37 7.33
CA TRP A 468 -44.79 14.28 8.26
C TRP A 468 -43.45 14.54 8.96
N ALA A 469 -43.21 13.82 10.07
CA ALA A 469 -41.98 13.96 10.87
C ALA A 469 -41.34 12.62 11.21
N ALA A 470 -40.07 12.65 11.61
CA ALA A 470 -39.39 11.49 12.17
C ALA A 470 -38.62 11.80 13.47
N SER A 471 -38.48 10.79 14.34
CA SER A 471 -37.75 10.87 15.60
C SER A 471 -37.14 9.52 15.97
N SER A 472 -36.03 9.51 16.71
CA SER A 472 -35.44 8.31 17.31
C SER A 472 -35.69 8.29 18.82
N ASP A 473 -35.93 7.11 19.40
CA ASP A 473 -35.99 6.93 20.85
C ASP A 473 -34.66 6.53 21.48
N THR A 474 -33.61 6.32 20.67
CA THR A 474 -32.26 6.00 21.12
C THR A 474 -31.24 7.04 20.69
N ASP A 475 -30.14 7.09 21.42
CA ASP A 475 -28.95 7.90 21.15
C ASP A 475 -28.01 7.25 20.12
N TRP A 476 -28.01 5.92 20.03
CA TRP A 476 -27.11 5.17 19.14
C TRP A 476 -27.63 5.01 17.71
N VAL A 477 -28.90 5.31 17.40
CA VAL A 477 -29.40 5.46 16.02
C VAL A 477 -29.90 6.89 15.84
N LYS A 478 -29.13 7.70 15.13
CA LYS A 478 -29.33 9.14 14.99
C LYS A 478 -29.93 9.45 13.64
N ILE A 479 -30.90 10.36 13.60
CA ILE A 479 -31.40 10.93 12.34
C ILE A 479 -30.52 12.11 11.98
N GLU A 480 -29.85 12.03 10.83
CA GLU A 480 -28.96 13.07 10.32
C GLU A 480 -29.76 14.20 9.66
N TRP A 481 -30.64 13.86 8.74
CA TRP A 481 -31.54 14.82 8.10
C TRP A 481 -32.74 14.13 7.44
N ILE A 482 -33.75 14.94 7.11
CA ILE A 482 -35.00 14.50 6.49
C ILE A 482 -35.26 15.35 5.25
N THR A 483 -35.57 14.71 4.14
CA THR A 483 -36.01 15.35 2.90
C THR A 483 -37.51 15.14 2.75
N ILE A 484 -38.28 16.21 2.56
CA ILE A 484 -39.72 16.13 2.28
C ILE A 484 -40.00 16.84 0.96
N ASN A 485 -40.57 16.13 -0.02
CA ASN A 485 -41.01 16.69 -1.28
C ASN A 485 -42.55 16.73 -1.33
N HIS A 486 -43.11 17.93 -1.12
CA HIS A 486 -44.57 18.13 -1.10
C HIS A 486 -45.22 18.13 -2.49
N GLU A 487 -44.47 18.26 -3.59
CA GLU A 487 -45.03 18.31 -4.95
C GLU A 487 -45.43 16.92 -5.46
N ASN A 488 -44.70 15.88 -5.05
CA ASN A 488 -44.95 14.48 -5.43
C ASN A 488 -45.31 13.59 -4.23
N GLY A 489 -45.22 14.11 -3.00
CA GLY A 489 -45.57 13.41 -1.78
C GLY A 489 -44.53 12.38 -1.30
N THR A 490 -43.31 12.38 -1.82
CA THR A 490 -42.25 11.46 -1.35
C THR A 490 -41.22 12.17 -0.48
N GLY A 491 -40.52 11.43 0.38
CA GLY A 491 -39.40 11.95 1.15
C GLY A 491 -38.59 10.85 1.82
N SER A 492 -37.52 11.22 2.52
CA SER A 492 -36.54 10.26 3.05
C SER A 492 -35.97 10.74 4.38
N VAL A 493 -35.66 9.82 5.28
CA VAL A 493 -34.94 10.03 6.55
C VAL A 493 -33.57 9.39 6.40
N VAL A 494 -32.50 10.17 6.53
CA VAL A 494 -31.12 9.65 6.58
C VAL A 494 -30.74 9.46 8.03
N TYR A 495 -30.16 8.30 8.36
CA TYR A 495 -29.75 7.96 9.72
C TYR A 495 -28.31 7.41 9.75
N THR A 496 -27.67 7.54 10.90
CA THR A 496 -26.42 6.88 11.26
C THR A 496 -26.67 6.02 12.51
N ALA A 497 -25.92 4.94 12.66
CA ALA A 497 -25.95 4.09 13.84
C ALA A 497 -24.53 3.90 14.38
N ASP A 498 -24.36 4.15 15.68
CA ASP A 498 -23.10 3.99 16.37
C ASP A 498 -22.77 2.48 16.57
N PRO A 499 -21.48 2.09 16.56
CA PRO A 499 -21.06 0.73 16.84
C PRO A 499 -21.61 0.15 18.15
N ASN A 500 -22.02 -1.12 18.13
CA ASN A 500 -22.41 -1.84 19.34
C ASN A 500 -21.21 -2.49 20.04
N THR A 501 -20.69 -1.81 21.05
CA THR A 501 -19.57 -2.29 21.87
C THR A 501 -19.95 -3.33 22.94
N THR A 502 -21.22 -3.74 23.02
CA THR A 502 -21.74 -4.63 24.07
C THR A 502 -21.97 -6.06 23.56
N SER A 503 -21.85 -7.06 24.45
CA SER A 503 -22.05 -8.49 24.14
C SER A 503 -23.52 -8.89 24.00
N SER A 504 -24.44 -7.93 23.91
CA SER A 504 -25.87 -8.14 23.70
C SER A 504 -26.35 -7.26 22.55
N PRO A 505 -27.24 -7.75 21.67
CA PRO A 505 -27.77 -6.93 20.59
C PRO A 505 -28.59 -5.78 21.20
N LYS A 506 -28.53 -4.59 20.59
CA LYS A 506 -29.37 -3.46 20.99
C LYS A 506 -30.51 -3.30 19.99
N THR A 507 -31.67 -2.92 20.50
CA THR A 507 -32.85 -2.59 19.68
C THR A 507 -33.29 -1.17 19.99
N GLY A 508 -33.56 -0.39 18.95
CA GLY A 508 -34.07 0.98 19.01
C GLY A 508 -35.25 1.18 18.07
N ILE A 509 -36.03 2.22 18.30
CA ILE A 509 -37.24 2.54 17.55
C ILE A 509 -37.11 3.93 16.92
N LEU A 510 -37.18 3.96 15.60
CA LEU A 510 -37.44 5.17 14.84
C LEU A 510 -38.95 5.30 14.60
N THR A 511 -39.52 6.46 14.89
CA THR A 511 -40.90 6.78 14.49
C THR A 511 -40.83 7.69 13.27
N VAL A 512 -41.29 7.22 12.11
CA VAL A 512 -41.24 7.94 10.82
C VAL A 512 -42.65 8.05 10.26
N ALA A 513 -43.14 9.26 10.02
CA ALA A 513 -44.51 9.53 9.57
C ALA A 513 -45.60 8.83 10.40
N GLY A 514 -45.37 8.71 11.72
CA GLY A 514 -46.23 7.99 12.66
C GLY A 514 -46.19 6.46 12.55
N LYS A 515 -45.30 5.89 11.73
CA LYS A 515 -45.03 4.45 11.63
C LYS A 515 -43.76 4.09 12.41
N THR A 516 -43.75 2.90 12.99
CA THR A 516 -42.61 2.35 13.72
C THR A 516 -41.64 1.67 12.76
N VAL A 517 -40.36 2.03 12.85
CA VAL A 517 -39.24 1.34 12.20
C VAL A 517 -38.31 0.80 13.28
N THR A 518 -38.18 -0.52 13.36
CA THR A 518 -37.36 -1.17 14.40
C THR A 518 -35.91 -1.33 13.92
N ALA A 519 -34.95 -0.71 14.60
CA ALA A 519 -33.52 -0.90 14.33
C ALA A 519 -32.92 -1.91 15.30
N THR A 520 -32.26 -2.94 14.78
CA THR A 520 -31.54 -3.93 15.60
C THR A 520 -30.08 -3.96 15.17
N ILE A 521 -29.17 -3.69 16.11
CA ILE A 521 -27.73 -3.85 15.90
C ILE A 521 -27.25 -5.11 16.61
N SER A 522 -26.52 -5.94 15.88
CA SER A 522 -26.03 -7.22 16.38
C SER A 522 -25.09 -7.05 17.59
N SER A 523 -25.04 -8.02 18.50
CA SER A 523 -24.05 -8.05 19.59
C SER A 523 -22.64 -8.23 19.03
N LYS A 524 -21.65 -7.69 19.73
CA LYS A 524 -20.29 -8.20 19.62
C LYS A 524 -20.30 -9.71 19.93
N PRO A 525 -19.92 -10.60 18.99
CA PRO A 525 -19.80 -12.01 19.28
C PRO A 525 -18.84 -12.20 20.45
N ASP A 526 -19.18 -13.07 21.39
CA ASP A 526 -18.20 -13.54 22.38
C ASP A 526 -17.02 -14.10 21.58
N SER A 527 -15.81 -13.66 21.90
CA SER A 527 -14.63 -13.86 21.05
C SER A 527 -14.27 -15.35 20.95
N THR A 528 -14.91 -16.03 20.01
CA THR A 528 -14.33 -17.12 19.24
C THR A 528 -14.21 -16.63 17.80
N GLU A 529 -13.41 -15.57 17.62
CA GLU A 529 -12.71 -15.37 16.35
C GLU A 529 -11.99 -16.69 16.02
N PRO A 530 -11.96 -17.14 14.75
CA PRO A 530 -11.00 -18.16 14.36
C PRO A 530 -9.62 -17.65 14.76
N VAL A 531 -8.97 -18.38 15.66
CA VAL A 531 -7.62 -18.08 16.15
C VAL A 531 -6.74 -17.78 14.94
N ASP A 532 -6.12 -16.61 14.88
CA ASP A 532 -5.01 -16.33 13.96
C ASP A 532 -4.06 -17.53 14.06
N PRO A 533 -3.98 -18.39 13.02
CA PRO A 533 -3.19 -19.61 13.09
C PRO A 533 -1.72 -19.27 13.42
N ILE A 534 -1.28 -18.08 13.02
CA ILE A 534 0.11 -17.62 13.09
C ILE A 534 0.31 -16.66 14.28
N GLY A 535 -0.43 -16.89 15.36
CA GLY A 535 -0.13 -16.29 16.66
C GLY A 535 1.34 -16.55 17.04
N PHE A 536 2.14 -15.48 17.06
CA PHE A 536 3.50 -15.40 17.60
C PHE A 536 4.65 -16.16 16.89
N LEU A 537 4.44 -16.81 15.75
CA LEU A 537 5.51 -17.55 15.07
C LEU A 537 6.36 -16.65 14.16
N THR A 538 7.50 -16.19 14.68
CA THR A 538 8.55 -15.56 13.86
C THR A 538 9.31 -16.66 13.12
N LEU A 539 9.21 -16.71 11.80
CA LEU A 539 10.03 -17.62 10.99
C LEU A 539 11.46 -17.09 10.84
N PRO A 540 12.47 -17.98 10.77
CA PRO A 540 13.83 -17.57 10.42
C PRO A 540 13.87 -17.03 8.98
N ASN A 541 14.82 -16.16 8.68
CA ASN A 541 15.11 -15.77 7.30
C ASN A 541 15.61 -16.97 6.48
N LEU A 542 15.58 -16.85 5.16
CA LEU A 542 16.25 -17.80 4.26
C LEU A 542 17.73 -17.99 4.65
N LYS A 543 18.20 -19.23 4.54
CA LYS A 543 19.61 -19.57 4.70
C LYS A 543 20.37 -19.11 3.46
N ASN A 544 21.45 -18.36 3.69
CA ASN A 544 22.33 -17.92 2.62
C ASN A 544 23.38 -18.98 2.31
N TYR A 545 23.59 -19.21 1.02
CA TYR A 545 24.65 -20.04 0.49
C TYR A 545 25.61 -19.19 -0.33
N THR A 546 26.89 -19.53 -0.29
CA THR A 546 27.91 -18.80 -1.05
C THR A 546 28.79 -19.78 -1.80
N PHE A 547 28.95 -19.54 -3.11
CA PHE A 547 29.92 -20.23 -3.93
C PHE A 547 31.28 -19.55 -3.82
N THR A 548 32.31 -20.31 -3.48
CA THR A 548 33.70 -19.88 -3.48
C THR A 548 34.47 -20.66 -4.54
N GLY A 549 34.90 -19.97 -5.60
CA GLY A 549 35.72 -20.56 -6.66
C GLY A 549 37.15 -20.83 -6.17
N GLU A 550 37.69 -21.98 -6.53
CA GLU A 550 39.04 -22.44 -6.16
C GLU A 550 39.95 -22.62 -7.38
N GLU A 551 39.39 -23.08 -8.50
CA GLU A 551 40.11 -23.38 -9.73
C GLU A 551 39.22 -23.03 -10.93
N THR A 552 39.78 -22.39 -11.95
CA THR A 552 39.06 -22.06 -13.21
C THR A 552 39.76 -22.74 -14.39
N LYS A 553 38.98 -23.33 -15.30
CA LYS A 553 39.49 -23.93 -16.53
C LYS A 553 38.52 -23.73 -17.70
N ILE A 554 39.05 -23.50 -18.90
CA ILE A 554 38.27 -23.55 -20.14
C ILE A 554 38.28 -24.99 -20.67
N LEU A 555 37.10 -25.59 -20.78
CA LEU A 555 36.89 -26.92 -21.32
C LEU A 555 36.53 -26.80 -22.81
N PRO A 556 37.37 -27.32 -23.73
CA PRO A 556 37.16 -27.13 -25.17
C PRO A 556 35.90 -27.81 -25.71
N GLY A 557 35.30 -28.79 -25.01
CA GLY A 557 34.10 -29.52 -25.40
C GLY A 557 34.34 -30.60 -26.45
N MET A 558 35.52 -31.26 -26.45
CA MET A 558 35.94 -32.23 -27.47
C MET A 558 35.72 -33.71 -27.10
N SER A 559 35.42 -34.00 -25.84
CA SER A 559 35.11 -35.34 -25.36
C SER A 559 33.77 -35.81 -25.89
N VAL A 560 33.64 -37.10 -26.18
CA VAL A 560 32.44 -37.66 -26.84
C VAL A 560 31.90 -38.87 -26.10
N GLU A 561 30.58 -39.10 -26.18
CA GLU A 561 29.96 -40.24 -25.50
C GLU A 561 30.25 -41.58 -26.20
N SER A 562 29.87 -42.69 -25.56
CA SER A 562 30.18 -44.06 -25.98
C SER A 562 29.61 -44.45 -27.34
N ALA A 563 28.54 -43.80 -27.79
CA ALA A 563 27.97 -43.98 -29.14
C ALA A 563 28.91 -43.48 -30.25
N CYS A 564 29.97 -42.73 -29.90
CA CYS A 564 31.08 -42.35 -30.77
C CYS A 564 32.30 -43.23 -30.46
N ASP A 565 33.20 -42.79 -29.58
CA ASP A 565 34.33 -43.61 -29.10
C ASP A 565 34.45 -43.65 -27.55
N GLY A 566 33.60 -42.90 -26.84
CA GLY A 566 33.60 -42.82 -25.37
C GLY A 566 34.82 -42.13 -24.76
N THR A 567 35.62 -41.41 -25.55
CA THR A 567 36.86 -40.80 -25.06
C THR A 567 36.59 -39.52 -24.29
N ILE A 568 36.81 -39.56 -22.97
CA ILE A 568 36.85 -38.38 -22.11
C ILE A 568 38.30 -37.93 -21.94
N THR A 569 38.65 -36.78 -22.51
CA THR A 569 40.01 -36.24 -22.53
C THR A 569 40.32 -35.44 -21.26
N LYS A 570 41.60 -35.28 -20.88
CA LYS A 570 41.97 -34.48 -19.70
C LYS A 570 41.70 -33.00 -19.89
N GLU A 571 41.65 -32.56 -21.15
CA GLU A 571 41.40 -31.19 -21.55
C GLU A 571 39.98 -30.76 -21.17
N ASP A 572 38.99 -31.66 -21.29
CA ASP A 572 37.58 -31.43 -20.93
C ASP A 572 37.22 -31.79 -19.49
N GLN A 573 38.20 -31.94 -18.61
CA GLN A 573 38.00 -32.27 -17.21
C GLN A 573 38.46 -31.14 -16.30
N ILE A 574 37.70 -30.87 -15.24
CA ILE A 574 38.14 -30.07 -14.09
C ILE A 574 37.67 -30.79 -12.81
N GLY A 575 38.61 -31.14 -11.93
CA GLY A 575 38.32 -31.94 -10.74
C GLY A 575 37.63 -33.28 -11.07
N ARG A 576 36.36 -33.41 -10.66
CA ARG A 576 35.51 -34.59 -10.88
C ARG A 576 34.48 -34.40 -11.99
N LEU A 577 34.43 -33.23 -12.62
CA LEU A 577 33.49 -32.90 -13.67
C LEU A 577 34.14 -32.99 -15.06
N ALA A 578 33.39 -33.52 -16.02
CA ALA A 578 33.72 -33.51 -17.44
C ALA A 578 32.51 -33.05 -18.28
N LEU A 579 32.77 -32.39 -19.40
CA LEU A 579 31.74 -32.06 -20.40
C LEU A 579 31.91 -32.95 -21.62
N VAL A 580 30.84 -33.62 -22.05
CA VAL A 580 30.89 -34.65 -23.10
C VAL A 580 29.82 -34.37 -24.16
N ALA A 581 30.24 -34.28 -25.42
CA ALA A 581 29.36 -34.08 -26.56
C ALA A 581 28.48 -35.32 -26.81
N LEU A 582 27.18 -35.07 -26.93
CA LEU A 582 26.15 -36.08 -27.18
C LEU A 582 26.06 -36.47 -28.65
N PHE A 583 25.70 -37.72 -28.89
CA PHE A 583 25.47 -38.27 -30.21
C PHE A 583 24.21 -37.69 -30.83
N TYR A 584 24.34 -37.21 -32.06
CA TYR A 584 23.24 -36.69 -32.86
C TYR A 584 23.37 -37.20 -34.29
N GLN A 585 22.32 -37.86 -34.80
CA GLN A 585 22.21 -38.33 -36.19
C GLN A 585 23.49 -39.00 -36.75
N ASN A 586 24.05 -39.96 -36.02
CA ASN A 586 25.25 -40.75 -36.38
C ASN A 586 26.61 -40.10 -36.09
N TRP A 587 26.68 -38.97 -35.39
CA TRP A 587 27.97 -38.35 -35.05
C TRP A 587 27.94 -37.61 -33.71
N CYS A 588 29.13 -37.38 -33.11
CA CYS A 588 29.32 -36.44 -32.00
C CYS A 588 30.13 -35.26 -32.54
N TYR A 589 29.48 -34.14 -32.79
CA TYR A 589 30.13 -32.96 -33.34
C TYR A 589 30.97 -32.26 -32.27
N THR A 590 32.21 -31.93 -32.60
CA THR A 590 33.19 -31.29 -31.68
C THR A 590 33.96 -30.14 -32.31
N ASP A 591 33.74 -29.85 -33.59
CA ASP A 591 34.51 -28.89 -34.40
C ASP A 591 34.02 -27.44 -34.28
N GLY A 592 32.95 -27.19 -33.53
CA GLY A 592 32.35 -25.87 -33.32
C GLY A 592 31.39 -25.42 -34.42
N ARG A 593 31.16 -26.23 -35.46
CA ARG A 593 30.15 -25.93 -36.46
C ARG A 593 28.75 -26.27 -35.97
N TYR A 594 28.65 -27.44 -35.33
CA TYR A 594 27.37 -28.03 -34.89
C TYR A 594 27.29 -28.30 -33.39
N ASN A 595 28.23 -27.78 -32.62
CA ASN A 595 28.28 -27.88 -31.17
C ASN A 595 28.83 -26.58 -30.58
N HIS A 596 28.58 -26.33 -29.31
CA HIS A 596 29.23 -25.23 -28.59
C HIS A 596 30.60 -25.68 -28.06
N ASN A 597 31.55 -24.77 -27.89
CA ASN A 597 32.90 -25.06 -27.39
C ASN A 597 33.36 -23.97 -26.42
N ASP A 598 34.52 -24.21 -25.80
CA ASP A 598 35.23 -23.27 -24.95
C ASP A 598 34.39 -22.83 -23.73
N TYR A 599 33.88 -23.80 -22.97
CA TYR A 599 33.13 -23.56 -21.74
C TYR A 599 34.09 -23.20 -20.61
N GLN A 600 33.99 -21.99 -20.06
CA GLN A 600 34.67 -21.69 -18.80
C GLN A 600 33.94 -22.41 -17.66
N VAL A 601 34.70 -23.09 -16.79
CA VAL A 601 34.18 -23.77 -15.60
C VAL A 601 35.03 -23.42 -14.39
N ASP A 602 34.39 -22.92 -13.34
CA ASP A 602 34.98 -22.73 -12.03
C ASP A 602 34.62 -23.92 -11.13
N ARG A 603 35.62 -24.64 -10.65
CA ARG A 603 35.46 -25.59 -9.55
C ARG A 603 35.61 -24.85 -8.23
N GLY A 604 34.75 -25.17 -7.28
CA GLY A 604 34.76 -24.54 -5.97
C GLY A 604 33.91 -25.29 -4.96
N THR A 605 33.52 -24.58 -3.91
CA THR A 605 32.64 -25.11 -2.87
C THR A 605 31.45 -24.20 -2.65
N ILE A 606 30.30 -24.80 -2.35
CA ILE A 606 29.16 -24.08 -1.76
C ILE A 606 29.14 -24.33 -0.27
N SER A 607 29.03 -23.24 0.50
CA SER A 607 28.89 -23.28 1.95
C SER A 607 27.75 -22.44 2.47
N ASP A 608 27.17 -22.88 3.58
CA ASP A 608 26.21 -22.10 4.36
C ASP A 608 26.85 -21.48 5.61
N THR A 609 26.08 -20.73 6.38
CA THR A 609 26.51 -20.14 7.66
C THR A 609 26.79 -21.17 8.75
N SER A 610 26.41 -22.44 8.57
CA SER A 610 26.68 -23.55 9.49
C SER A 610 27.98 -24.30 9.17
N GLN A 611 28.76 -23.82 8.19
CA GLN A 611 30.03 -24.40 7.73
C GLN A 611 29.90 -25.75 7.01
N LEU A 612 28.70 -26.17 6.59
CA LEU A 612 28.56 -27.26 5.63
C LEU A 612 29.25 -26.85 4.33
N ARG A 613 29.94 -27.79 3.66
CA ARG A 613 30.68 -27.53 2.41
C ARG A 613 30.42 -28.65 1.42
N PHE A 614 29.96 -28.29 0.23
CA PHE A 614 29.69 -29.23 -0.87
C PHE A 614 30.55 -28.90 -2.09
N ASP A 615 31.02 -29.94 -2.80
CA ASP A 615 31.76 -29.79 -4.07
C ASP A 615 30.81 -29.18 -5.11
N ALA A 616 31.24 -28.11 -5.77
CA ALA A 616 30.40 -27.34 -6.68
C ALA A 616 31.17 -26.87 -7.92
N TYR A 617 30.44 -26.74 -9.03
CA TYR A 617 30.98 -26.36 -10.33
C TYR A 617 30.09 -25.30 -10.96
N ARG A 618 30.65 -24.12 -11.21
CA ARG A 618 29.99 -23.04 -11.95
C ARG A 618 30.42 -23.11 -13.41
N ILE A 619 29.47 -23.38 -14.29
CA ILE A 619 29.67 -23.54 -15.73
C ILE A 619 29.10 -22.29 -16.40
N TYR A 620 29.94 -21.57 -17.12
CA TYR A 620 29.54 -20.36 -17.83
C TYR A 620 29.00 -20.69 -19.22
N GLU A 621 28.25 -19.76 -19.79
CA GLU A 621 27.85 -19.79 -21.19
C GLU A 621 29.07 -20.00 -22.11
N PRO A 622 28.98 -20.86 -23.13
CA PRO A 622 30.13 -21.17 -23.99
C PRO A 622 30.63 -19.94 -24.74
N ALA A 623 31.95 -19.71 -24.71
CA ALA A 623 32.57 -18.59 -25.42
C ALA A 623 32.46 -18.75 -26.95
N ARG A 624 32.34 -19.99 -27.44
CA ARG A 624 32.13 -20.29 -28.86
C ARG A 624 30.82 -21.02 -29.07
N LYS A 625 29.82 -20.30 -29.59
CA LYS A 625 28.55 -20.90 -30.03
C LYS A 625 28.71 -21.59 -31.40
N ALA A 626 27.81 -22.54 -31.66
CA ALA A 626 27.80 -23.30 -32.90
C ALA A 626 27.58 -22.34 -34.08
N SER A 627 28.38 -22.47 -35.14
CA SER A 627 28.29 -21.54 -36.28
C SER A 627 27.08 -21.79 -37.17
N ASP A 628 26.57 -23.02 -37.22
CA ASP A 628 25.51 -23.42 -38.13
C ASP A 628 24.19 -23.63 -37.37
N PHE A 629 23.99 -24.83 -36.80
CA PHE A 629 22.91 -25.11 -35.86
C PHE A 629 23.42 -26.04 -34.75
N LEU A 630 22.83 -25.98 -33.57
CA LEU A 630 23.23 -26.84 -32.46
C LEU A 630 22.71 -28.27 -32.66
N ALA A 631 23.59 -29.19 -33.05
CA ALA A 631 23.31 -30.61 -33.22
C ALA A 631 23.71 -31.42 -31.98
N SER A 632 25.01 -31.42 -31.64
CA SER A 632 25.53 -32.08 -30.43
C SER A 632 25.54 -31.11 -29.26
N GLN A 633 24.72 -31.39 -28.25
CA GLN A 633 24.78 -30.72 -26.95
C GLN A 633 25.86 -31.35 -26.06
N HIS A 634 26.25 -30.67 -24.98
CA HIS A 634 27.20 -31.18 -23.98
C HIS A 634 26.47 -31.62 -22.72
N ALA A 635 26.61 -32.89 -22.36
CA ALA A 635 26.13 -33.43 -21.09
C ALA A 635 27.19 -33.31 -20.00
N VAL A 636 26.73 -33.15 -18.76
CA VAL A 636 27.61 -33.18 -17.58
C VAL A 636 27.88 -34.63 -17.19
N TYR A 637 29.16 -34.94 -17.03
CA TYR A 637 29.64 -36.19 -16.48
C TYR A 637 30.35 -35.92 -15.16
N TYR A 638 30.08 -36.73 -14.14
CA TYR A 638 30.65 -36.54 -12.81
C TYR A 638 31.20 -37.84 -12.23
N ARG A 639 32.39 -37.79 -11.64
CA ARG A 639 33.00 -38.92 -10.94
C ARG A 639 32.77 -38.78 -9.44
N PHE A 640 31.78 -39.49 -8.92
CA PHE A 640 31.38 -39.42 -7.51
C PHE A 640 32.47 -39.97 -6.57
N PRO A 641 32.69 -39.34 -5.40
CA PRO A 641 33.75 -39.74 -4.47
C PRO A 641 33.41 -41.01 -3.66
N THR A 642 32.12 -41.32 -3.50
CA THR A 642 31.61 -42.46 -2.74
C THR A 642 30.45 -43.13 -3.51
N GLN A 643 30.23 -44.42 -3.26
CA GLN A 643 29.11 -45.16 -3.85
C GLN A 643 27.91 -45.15 -2.91
N GLU A 644 27.18 -44.03 -2.91
CA GLU A 644 25.94 -43.82 -2.16
C GLU A 644 24.98 -43.00 -3.03
N ASP A 645 23.72 -42.82 -2.62
CA ASP A 645 22.80 -41.98 -3.39
C ASP A 645 23.24 -40.52 -3.35
N TYR A 646 23.19 -39.82 -4.49
CA TYR A 646 23.49 -38.39 -4.60
C TYR A 646 22.31 -37.61 -5.14
N THR A 647 22.14 -36.39 -4.64
CA THR A 647 21.27 -35.38 -5.22
C THR A 647 22.12 -34.27 -5.83
N VAL A 648 21.84 -33.94 -7.09
CA VAL A 648 22.44 -32.80 -7.78
C VAL A 648 21.49 -31.63 -7.65
N TYR A 649 21.99 -30.51 -7.13
CA TYR A 649 21.23 -29.27 -7.03
C TYR A 649 21.85 -28.19 -7.93
N SER A 650 21.02 -27.25 -8.37
CA SER A 650 21.45 -26.00 -8.98
C SER A 650 21.41 -24.88 -7.94
N PHE A 651 22.29 -23.90 -8.10
CA PHE A 651 22.34 -22.67 -7.32
C PHE A 651 22.42 -21.47 -8.25
N ASP A 652 21.43 -20.59 -8.17
CA ASP A 652 21.30 -19.38 -9.01
C ASP A 652 21.90 -18.12 -8.36
N GLY A 653 22.28 -18.19 -7.08
CA GLY A 653 22.73 -17.06 -6.27
C GLY A 653 21.90 -16.86 -5.01
N ASP A 654 20.61 -17.19 -5.08
CA ASP A 654 19.64 -16.95 -3.99
C ASP A 654 18.97 -18.24 -3.53
N SER A 655 18.74 -19.18 -4.45
CA SER A 655 17.97 -20.39 -4.23
C SER A 655 18.74 -21.65 -4.63
N ILE A 656 18.50 -22.74 -3.88
CA ILE A 656 18.99 -24.07 -4.21
C ILE A 656 17.82 -24.92 -4.66
N ASN A 657 17.88 -25.44 -5.89
CA ASN A 657 16.81 -26.24 -6.47
C ASN A 657 17.32 -27.64 -6.82
N LYS A 658 16.52 -28.66 -6.52
CA LYS A 658 16.83 -30.03 -6.90
C LYS A 658 16.78 -30.16 -8.43
N VAL A 659 17.82 -30.77 -9.02
CA VAL A 659 17.90 -31.00 -10.48
C VAL A 659 17.64 -32.47 -10.79
N LEU A 660 18.40 -33.39 -10.16
CA LEU A 660 18.20 -34.83 -10.33
C LEU A 660 18.78 -35.63 -9.16
N GLU A 661 18.37 -36.90 -9.06
CA GLU A 661 18.92 -37.89 -8.13
C GLU A 661 19.65 -38.99 -8.89
N ILE A 662 20.78 -39.43 -8.34
CA ILE A 662 21.61 -40.51 -8.85
C ILE A 662 21.66 -41.62 -7.79
N PRO A 663 21.08 -42.80 -8.04
CA PRO A 663 21.15 -43.91 -7.11
C PRO A 663 22.56 -44.52 -7.07
N ALA A 664 22.95 -45.03 -5.90
CA ALA A 664 24.25 -45.67 -5.66
C ALA A 664 24.56 -46.82 -6.64
N SER A 665 23.51 -47.47 -7.17
CA SER A 665 23.61 -48.55 -8.15
C SER A 665 24.13 -48.09 -9.52
N GLN A 666 24.03 -46.80 -9.84
CA GLN A 666 24.53 -46.20 -11.08
C GLN A 666 25.96 -45.63 -10.93
N ILE A 667 26.51 -45.65 -9.71
CA ILE A 667 27.79 -45.01 -9.41
C ILE A 667 28.92 -46.05 -9.36
N ASP A 668 29.92 -45.85 -10.23
CA ASP A 668 31.27 -46.41 -10.07
C ASP A 668 32.24 -45.27 -9.76
N THR A 669 32.84 -45.28 -8.57
CA THR A 669 33.73 -44.20 -8.08
C THR A 669 35.01 -44.03 -8.91
N ASN A 670 35.31 -44.99 -9.79
CA ASN A 670 36.47 -44.93 -10.69
C ASN A 670 36.13 -44.41 -12.10
N GLN A 671 34.85 -44.26 -12.44
CA GLN A 671 34.39 -43.86 -13.77
C GLN A 671 33.61 -42.55 -13.70
N PHE A 672 33.54 -41.86 -14.83
CA PHE A 672 32.61 -40.75 -15.00
C PHE A 672 31.20 -41.29 -15.26
N VAL A 673 30.23 -40.82 -14.47
CA VAL A 673 28.82 -41.15 -14.62
C VAL A 673 28.14 -40.03 -15.41
N LYS A 674 27.39 -40.37 -16.45
CA LYS A 674 26.54 -39.43 -17.21
C LYS A 674 25.40 -38.97 -16.31
N LEU A 675 25.22 -37.66 -16.18
CA LEU A 675 24.04 -37.11 -15.52
C LEU A 675 22.94 -36.99 -16.56
N GLU A 676 22.06 -38.00 -16.61
CA GLU A 676 21.00 -38.04 -17.60
C GLU A 676 20.11 -36.80 -17.52
N ASN A 677 19.73 -36.26 -18.68
CA ASN A 677 18.94 -35.03 -18.84
C ASN A 677 19.60 -33.73 -18.34
N LEU A 678 20.89 -33.73 -17.97
CA LEU A 678 21.60 -32.49 -17.63
C LEU A 678 22.58 -32.07 -18.73
N THR A 679 22.16 -31.12 -19.56
CA THR A 679 23.01 -30.49 -20.59
C THR A 679 23.34 -29.04 -20.26
N VAL A 680 24.48 -28.56 -20.76
CA VAL A 680 25.01 -27.22 -20.47
C VAL A 680 24.98 -26.27 -21.66
N SER A 681 24.57 -26.76 -22.83
CA SER A 681 24.59 -25.98 -24.07
C SER A 681 23.55 -24.86 -24.12
N SER A 682 22.53 -24.90 -23.26
CA SER A 682 21.50 -23.86 -23.14
C SER A 682 21.77 -22.82 -22.04
N ILE A 683 22.87 -22.97 -21.28
CA ILE A 683 23.21 -22.03 -20.19
C ILE A 683 23.42 -20.64 -20.77
N LYS A 684 22.74 -19.66 -20.16
CA LYS A 684 22.97 -18.22 -20.37
C LYS A 684 23.67 -17.67 -19.12
N ASN A 685 24.70 -16.84 -19.31
CA ASN A 685 25.58 -16.37 -18.23
C ASN A 685 26.34 -17.50 -17.50
N PHE A 686 25.72 -18.18 -16.53
CA PHE A 686 26.28 -19.34 -15.83
C PHE A 686 25.21 -20.18 -15.12
N ALA A 687 25.54 -21.43 -14.79
CA ALA A 687 24.80 -22.26 -13.84
C ALA A 687 25.78 -22.89 -12.84
N THR A 688 25.43 -22.91 -11.56
CA THR A 688 26.24 -23.55 -10.51
C THR A 688 25.57 -24.86 -10.10
N TYR A 689 26.29 -25.98 -10.19
CA TYR A 689 25.81 -27.29 -9.76
C TYR A 689 26.60 -27.79 -8.57
N LEU A 690 25.91 -28.31 -7.55
CA LEU A 690 26.50 -28.90 -6.35
C LEU A 690 26.10 -30.37 -6.23
N PHE A 691 27.05 -31.19 -5.75
CA PHE A 691 26.92 -32.64 -5.70
C PHE A 691 26.89 -33.10 -4.25
N VAL A 692 25.73 -33.56 -3.79
CA VAL A 692 25.48 -33.79 -2.36
C VAL A 692 25.02 -35.23 -2.12
N PRO A 693 25.62 -35.97 -1.17
CA PRO A 693 25.05 -37.25 -0.72
C PRO A 693 23.60 -37.07 -0.28
N SER A 694 22.67 -37.89 -0.78
CA SER A 694 21.22 -37.70 -0.54
C SER A 694 20.79 -37.80 0.93
N GLN A 695 21.64 -38.34 1.80
CA GLN A 695 21.42 -38.32 3.25
C GLN A 695 21.64 -36.94 3.89
N GLN A 696 22.31 -36.02 3.19
CA GLN A 696 22.58 -34.66 3.65
C GLN A 696 21.53 -33.70 3.10
N ARG A 697 20.77 -33.08 4.01
CA ARG A 697 19.74 -32.11 3.65
C ARG A 697 20.36 -30.77 3.24
N VAL A 698 20.00 -30.29 2.04
CA VAL A 698 20.34 -28.95 1.55
C VAL A 698 19.06 -28.24 1.16
N SER A 699 18.82 -27.07 1.77
CA SER A 699 17.63 -26.25 1.52
C SER A 699 17.90 -24.85 2.05
N THR A 700 17.46 -23.84 1.30
CA THR A 700 17.43 -22.44 1.77
C THR A 700 16.40 -22.22 2.87
N PHE A 701 15.48 -23.17 3.08
CA PHE A 701 14.48 -23.13 4.14
C PHE A 701 14.94 -23.88 5.38
N THR A 702 14.57 -23.34 6.54
CA THR A 702 14.80 -24.00 7.83
C THR A 702 13.73 -25.06 8.03
N GLU A 703 14.16 -26.27 8.42
CA GLU A 703 13.23 -27.33 8.80
C GLU A 703 12.59 -26.98 10.14
N LEU A 704 11.26 -26.89 10.15
CA LEU A 704 10.47 -26.51 11.32
C LEU A 704 9.96 -27.77 12.05
N ALA A 705 9.55 -28.77 11.28
CA ALA A 705 9.13 -30.09 11.73
C ALA A 705 9.49 -31.13 10.65
N PRO A 706 9.48 -32.45 10.95
CA PRO A 706 9.78 -33.47 9.93
C PRO A 706 8.91 -33.31 8.68
N GLY A 707 9.55 -33.05 7.54
CA GLY A 707 8.88 -32.83 6.25
C GLY A 707 8.20 -31.47 6.08
N ILE A 708 8.45 -30.51 6.99
CA ILE A 708 7.89 -29.16 6.94
C ILE A 708 9.02 -28.17 7.14
N GLU A 709 9.16 -27.24 6.20
CA GLU A 709 10.16 -26.18 6.25
C GLU A 709 9.52 -24.83 6.01
N GLY A 710 10.14 -23.78 6.52
CA GLY A 710 9.64 -22.43 6.32
C GLY A 710 10.68 -21.36 6.56
N ALA A 711 10.41 -20.19 6.00
CA ALA A 711 11.23 -19.01 6.17
C ALA A 711 10.40 -17.73 5.98
N ARG A 712 10.87 -16.64 6.58
CA ARG A 712 10.54 -15.30 6.14
C ARG A 712 11.33 -15.00 4.87
N ILE A 713 10.62 -14.72 3.79
CA ILE A 713 11.19 -14.48 2.46
C ILE A 713 11.15 -13.00 2.05
N GLY A 714 10.46 -12.16 2.83
CA GLY A 714 10.45 -10.72 2.66
C GLY A 714 9.71 -10.02 3.80
N GLN A 715 9.89 -8.71 3.90
CA GLN A 715 9.10 -7.83 4.76
C GLN A 715 9.05 -6.46 4.08
N ASN A 716 7.89 -5.83 4.10
CA ASN A 716 7.68 -4.51 3.51
C ASN A 716 6.55 -3.77 4.27
N VAL A 717 6.11 -2.63 3.74
CA VAL A 717 5.07 -1.79 4.35
C VAL A 717 3.69 -2.46 4.46
N LEU A 718 3.44 -3.54 3.72
CA LEU A 718 2.21 -4.33 3.86
C LEU A 718 2.33 -5.34 5.00
N GLY A 719 3.53 -5.73 5.40
CA GLY A 719 3.82 -6.67 6.47
C GLY A 719 4.86 -7.73 6.12
N GLU A 720 4.81 -8.88 6.78
CA GLU A 720 5.76 -9.99 6.60
C GLU A 720 5.32 -10.95 5.48
N ILE A 721 6.27 -11.38 4.67
CA ILE A 721 6.07 -12.41 3.65
C ILE A 721 6.74 -13.69 4.12
N LEU A 722 5.90 -14.68 4.41
CA LEU A 722 6.32 -15.99 4.90
C LEU A 722 6.08 -17.03 3.83
N LYS A 723 6.91 -18.07 3.80
CA LYS A 723 6.70 -19.23 2.94
C LYS A 723 6.96 -20.51 3.71
N TYR A 724 5.98 -21.41 3.65
CA TYR A 724 6.05 -22.77 4.18
C TYR A 724 6.09 -23.74 3.00
N ARG A 725 6.80 -24.86 3.17
CA ARG A 725 6.84 -25.96 2.20
C ARG A 725 6.60 -27.27 2.94
N TYR A 726 5.65 -28.05 2.44
CA TYR A 726 5.18 -29.29 3.04
C TYR A 726 5.49 -30.45 2.11
N ASN A 727 6.23 -31.44 2.59
CA ASN A 727 6.39 -32.70 1.88
C ASN A 727 5.03 -33.38 1.76
N VAL A 728 4.69 -33.81 0.56
CA VAL A 728 3.51 -34.63 0.29
C VAL A 728 3.95 -35.94 -0.36
N THR A 729 3.15 -36.99 -0.18
CA THR A 729 3.42 -38.31 -0.77
C THR A 729 3.21 -38.33 -2.28
N GLY A 730 2.41 -37.40 -2.79
CA GLY A 730 2.04 -37.29 -4.20
C GLY A 730 2.86 -36.28 -5.00
N ARG A 731 2.52 -36.09 -6.28
CA ARG A 731 3.13 -35.09 -7.17
C ARG A 731 2.18 -33.91 -7.37
N PRO A 732 2.33 -32.81 -6.60
CA PRO A 732 1.50 -31.64 -6.82
C PRO A 732 1.79 -31.02 -8.18
N PHE A 733 0.85 -30.18 -8.65
CA PHE A 733 1.05 -29.38 -9.84
C PHE A 733 2.31 -28.51 -9.71
N ASP A 734 3.15 -28.50 -10.74
CA ASP A 734 4.35 -27.68 -10.75
C ASP A 734 4.01 -26.26 -11.20
N THR A 735 3.88 -25.37 -10.23
CA THR A 735 3.66 -23.96 -10.54
C THR A 735 4.80 -23.36 -11.36
N LYS A 736 6.03 -23.93 -11.28
CA LYS A 736 7.18 -23.46 -12.05
C LYS A 736 7.03 -23.66 -13.56
N LEU A 737 6.28 -24.67 -14.01
CA LEU A 737 6.08 -24.97 -15.44
C LEU A 737 5.10 -24.01 -16.13
N ASP A 738 4.22 -23.37 -15.37
CA ASP A 738 3.31 -22.34 -15.88
C ASP A 738 4.01 -20.99 -16.11
N PHE A 739 5.28 -20.85 -15.70
CA PHE A 739 6.03 -19.60 -15.74
C PHE A 739 6.79 -19.35 -17.05
N ASP A 740 6.73 -20.26 -18.01
CA ASP A 740 7.23 -20.01 -19.37
C ASP A 740 6.14 -19.41 -20.30
N TYR A 741 4.91 -19.29 -19.81
CA TYR A 741 3.79 -18.70 -20.54
C TYR A 741 3.58 -17.23 -20.12
N GLY A 742 4.32 -16.33 -20.76
CA GLY A 742 4.16 -14.88 -20.58
C GLY A 742 2.92 -14.32 -21.30
N PRO A 743 2.57 -13.04 -21.07
CA PRO A 743 1.40 -12.38 -21.67
C PRO A 743 1.27 -12.48 -23.20
N ASN A 744 2.37 -12.70 -23.93
CA ASN A 744 2.39 -12.83 -25.39
C ASN A 744 2.17 -14.26 -25.90
N THR A 745 1.84 -15.21 -25.01
CA THR A 745 1.60 -16.60 -25.40
C THR A 745 0.11 -16.91 -25.45
N HIS A 746 -0.31 -17.64 -26.49
CA HIS A 746 -1.68 -18.17 -26.61
C HIS A 746 -2.14 -18.88 -25.34
N THR A 747 -1.25 -19.67 -24.73
CA THR A 747 -1.51 -20.40 -23.49
C THR A 747 -1.84 -19.47 -22.33
N ASN A 748 -1.16 -18.33 -22.18
CA ASN A 748 -1.44 -17.38 -21.08
C ASN A 748 -2.68 -16.51 -21.31
N VAL A 749 -3.06 -16.38 -22.57
CA VAL A 749 -4.27 -15.70 -23.03
C VAL A 749 -5.55 -16.49 -22.70
N TYR A 750 -5.56 -17.80 -22.96
CA TYR A 750 -6.72 -18.67 -22.72
C TYR A 750 -6.61 -19.36 -21.37
N SER A 751 -7.71 -19.52 -20.63
CA SER A 751 -7.67 -20.03 -19.26
C SER A 751 -7.10 -21.42 -19.13
N HIS A 752 -6.65 -21.76 -17.92
CA HIS A 752 -6.27 -23.12 -17.55
C HIS A 752 -7.11 -23.55 -16.35
N THR A 753 -7.28 -24.86 -16.18
CA THR A 753 -7.96 -25.41 -15.01
C THR A 753 -7.22 -24.97 -13.74
N ARG A 754 -7.97 -24.59 -12.71
CA ARG A 754 -7.42 -24.32 -11.37
C ARG A 754 -6.77 -25.57 -10.79
N GLN A 755 -5.71 -25.39 -10.02
CA GLN A 755 -4.84 -26.49 -9.56
C GLN A 755 -4.96 -26.72 -8.05
N PHE A 756 -5.13 -25.64 -7.29
CA PHE A 756 -5.30 -25.68 -5.84
C PHE A 756 -6.59 -24.98 -5.43
N PHE A 757 -7.32 -25.58 -4.51
CA PHE A 757 -8.55 -25.02 -3.95
C PHE A 757 -8.45 -25.00 -2.44
N LEU A 758 -8.51 -23.80 -1.87
CA LEU A 758 -8.49 -23.69 -0.43
C LEU A 758 -9.86 -24.02 0.17
N VAL A 759 -9.85 -24.81 1.26
CA VAL A 759 -11.03 -25.22 2.04
C VAL A 759 -10.76 -25.05 3.54
N GLN A 760 -11.80 -25.11 4.37
CA GLN A 760 -11.70 -24.88 5.81
C GLN A 760 -12.38 -26.02 6.59
N LYS A 761 -11.80 -26.40 7.73
CA LYS A 761 -12.44 -27.30 8.69
C LYS A 761 -13.46 -26.58 9.57
N SER A 762 -14.28 -27.36 10.26
CA SER A 762 -15.20 -26.89 11.30
C SER A 762 -14.54 -26.09 12.43
N ASN A 763 -13.27 -26.38 12.73
CA ASN A 763 -12.46 -25.69 13.74
C ASN A 763 -11.68 -24.48 13.18
N GLY A 764 -11.92 -24.10 11.93
CA GLY A 764 -11.25 -22.98 11.27
C GLY A 764 -9.91 -23.30 10.60
N SER A 765 -9.37 -24.53 10.75
CA SER A 765 -8.08 -24.91 10.16
C SER A 765 -8.13 -24.92 8.62
N LEU A 766 -7.03 -24.44 8.01
CA LEU A 766 -6.88 -24.35 6.56
C LEU A 766 -6.62 -25.72 5.93
N GLY A 767 -7.21 -25.95 4.76
CA GLY A 767 -6.96 -27.12 3.92
C GLY A 767 -6.76 -26.74 2.46
N ILE A 768 -6.04 -27.59 1.73
CA ILE A 768 -5.77 -27.43 0.31
C ILE A 768 -6.26 -28.69 -0.40
N VAL A 769 -7.25 -28.57 -1.29
CA VAL A 769 -7.65 -29.64 -2.21
C VAL A 769 -6.86 -29.51 -3.49
N TRP A 770 -6.26 -30.61 -3.95
CA TRP A 770 -5.40 -30.65 -5.14
C TRP A 770 -5.43 -32.03 -5.78
N GLN A 771 -4.97 -32.11 -7.03
CA GLN A 771 -4.89 -33.36 -7.78
C GLN A 771 -3.46 -33.76 -8.08
N ASP A 772 -3.13 -35.01 -7.78
CA ASP A 772 -1.84 -35.61 -8.06
C ASP A 772 -1.61 -35.75 -9.57
N GLN A 773 -0.48 -35.22 -10.06
CA GLN A 773 -0.12 -35.21 -11.48
C GLN A 773 0.55 -36.51 -11.96
N GLU A 774 0.77 -37.48 -11.08
CA GLU A 774 1.32 -38.80 -11.41
C GLU A 774 0.21 -39.85 -11.59
N ASP A 775 -0.76 -39.91 -10.67
CA ASP A 775 -1.81 -40.93 -10.69
C ASP A 775 -3.25 -40.40 -10.77
N ASN A 776 -3.44 -39.07 -10.82
CA ASN A 776 -4.73 -38.37 -10.84
C ASN A 776 -5.58 -38.52 -9.56
N SER A 777 -5.02 -39.03 -8.46
CA SER A 777 -5.71 -39.05 -7.17
C SER A 777 -6.01 -37.62 -6.68
N ILE A 778 -7.14 -37.43 -6.01
CA ILE A 778 -7.51 -36.13 -5.43
C ILE A 778 -7.18 -36.19 -3.95
N GLN A 779 -6.50 -35.16 -3.46
CA GLN A 779 -5.96 -35.09 -2.12
C GLN A 779 -6.50 -33.84 -1.41
N VAL A 780 -6.71 -33.92 -0.10
CA VAL A 780 -6.83 -32.76 0.78
C VAL A 780 -5.68 -32.74 1.77
N SER A 781 -4.92 -31.66 1.79
CA SER A 781 -3.83 -31.42 2.74
C SER A 781 -4.31 -30.43 3.79
N TRP A 782 -4.58 -30.93 4.99
CA TRP A 782 -4.97 -30.13 6.15
C TRP A 782 -3.74 -29.61 6.87
N LEU A 783 -3.74 -28.32 7.18
CA LEU A 783 -2.68 -27.64 7.91
C LEU A 783 -3.11 -27.42 9.36
N GLY A 784 -2.21 -27.65 10.30
CA GLY A 784 -2.42 -27.26 11.70
C GLY A 784 -2.47 -25.75 11.85
N SER A 785 -3.02 -25.28 12.96
CA SER A 785 -3.10 -23.84 13.24
C SER A 785 -1.70 -23.21 13.24
N ASP A 786 -0.70 -23.86 13.82
CA ASP A 786 0.68 -23.37 13.81
C ASP A 786 1.38 -23.38 12.44
N LEU A 787 0.73 -23.94 11.41
CA LEU A 787 1.30 -24.20 10.08
C LEU A 787 2.55 -25.11 10.10
N GLN A 788 2.86 -25.75 11.23
CA GLN A 788 4.00 -26.66 11.43
C GLN A 788 3.57 -28.12 11.59
N SER A 789 2.29 -28.39 11.35
CA SER A 789 1.76 -29.74 11.21
C SER A 789 0.89 -29.82 9.97
N GLN A 790 0.89 -31.00 9.37
CA GLN A 790 0.20 -31.25 8.11
C GLN A 790 -0.28 -32.70 8.06
N GLN A 791 -1.45 -32.92 7.46
CA GLN A 791 -1.95 -34.25 7.14
C GLN A 791 -2.61 -34.25 5.76
N THR A 792 -2.11 -35.09 4.85
CA THR A 792 -2.75 -35.35 3.56
C THR A 792 -3.70 -36.54 3.68
N THR A 793 -4.91 -36.41 3.14
CA THR A 793 -5.89 -37.48 3.03
C THR A 793 -6.38 -37.56 1.59
N GLU A 794 -6.43 -38.76 1.04
CA GLU A 794 -7.01 -39.00 -0.29
C GLU A 794 -8.53 -38.87 -0.24
N LEU A 795 -9.09 -38.13 -1.19
CA LEU A 795 -10.52 -37.98 -1.41
C LEU A 795 -11.00 -38.97 -2.48
N SER A 796 -12.31 -39.21 -2.53
CA SER A 796 -12.87 -40.05 -3.58
C SER A 796 -12.62 -39.43 -4.95
N TYR A 797 -12.02 -40.22 -5.84
CA TYR A 797 -11.71 -39.81 -7.20
C TYR A 797 -12.01 -40.94 -8.17
N PHE A 798 -11.98 -40.61 -9.46
CA PHE A 798 -12.14 -41.57 -10.54
C PHE A 798 -10.99 -41.40 -11.53
N PRO A 799 -10.37 -42.49 -12.00
CA PRO A 799 -9.33 -42.40 -13.02
C PRO A 799 -9.86 -41.71 -14.30
N ASN A 800 -9.06 -40.80 -14.87
CA ASN A 800 -9.38 -39.98 -16.04
C ASN A 800 -10.40 -38.86 -15.82
N GLU A 801 -10.54 -38.33 -14.60
CA GLU A 801 -11.29 -37.09 -14.35
C GLU A 801 -10.40 -36.02 -13.75
N ASP A 802 -10.52 -34.79 -14.23
CA ASP A 802 -9.85 -33.62 -13.68
C ASP A 802 -10.66 -33.04 -12.51
N LEU A 803 -9.97 -32.63 -11.46
CA LEU A 803 -10.54 -31.77 -10.43
C LEU A 803 -10.83 -30.38 -11.04
N ALA A 804 -12.10 -30.05 -11.20
CA ALA A 804 -12.53 -28.83 -11.89
C ALA A 804 -12.78 -27.65 -10.95
N ALA A 805 -13.36 -27.91 -9.77
CA ALA A 805 -13.64 -26.89 -8.75
C ALA A 805 -13.82 -27.52 -7.36
N ALA A 806 -13.54 -26.76 -6.30
CA ALA A 806 -13.89 -27.14 -4.94
C ALA A 806 -14.25 -25.92 -4.06
N THR A 807 -15.05 -26.16 -3.01
CA THR A 807 -15.43 -25.18 -1.98
C THR A 807 -15.73 -25.90 -0.67
N THR A 808 -15.87 -25.14 0.42
CA THR A 808 -16.36 -25.63 1.72
C THR A 808 -17.58 -24.84 2.17
N ASP A 809 -18.34 -25.35 3.14
CA ASP A 809 -19.40 -24.63 3.86
C ASP A 809 -18.92 -23.92 5.13
N GLY A 810 -17.64 -24.06 5.50
CA GLY A 810 -17.10 -23.53 6.76
C GLY A 810 -17.44 -24.37 8.00
N GLU A 811 -18.25 -25.43 7.85
CA GLU A 811 -18.63 -26.36 8.92
C GLU A 811 -17.91 -27.72 8.78
N GLY A 812 -16.86 -27.77 7.96
CA GLY A 812 -16.03 -28.97 7.76
C GLY A 812 -16.54 -29.92 6.66
N VAL A 813 -17.49 -29.50 5.84
CA VAL A 813 -17.84 -30.21 4.60
C VAL A 813 -17.07 -29.64 3.43
N ILE A 814 -16.57 -30.52 2.56
CA ILE A 814 -15.96 -30.15 1.29
C ILE A 814 -16.87 -30.59 0.15
N TYR A 815 -17.04 -29.69 -0.81
CA TYR A 815 -17.71 -29.93 -2.07
C TYR A 815 -16.70 -29.81 -3.20
N TYR A 816 -16.67 -30.78 -4.11
CA TYR A 816 -15.79 -30.70 -5.28
C TYR A 816 -16.41 -31.33 -6.51
N LEU A 817 -16.06 -30.77 -7.67
CA LEU A 817 -16.53 -31.16 -8.99
C LEU A 817 -15.39 -31.84 -9.75
N THR A 818 -15.63 -33.05 -10.25
CA THR A 818 -14.73 -33.73 -11.19
C THR A 818 -15.36 -33.82 -12.57
N ILE A 819 -14.56 -33.70 -13.62
CA ILE A 819 -15.03 -33.80 -15.02
C ILE A 819 -14.06 -34.68 -15.82
N GLN A 820 -14.61 -35.60 -16.60
CA GLN A 820 -13.85 -36.53 -17.43
C GLN A 820 -12.94 -35.80 -18.42
N GLN A 821 -11.68 -36.22 -18.45
CA GLN A 821 -10.64 -35.74 -19.35
C GLN A 821 -10.99 -35.99 -20.82
N GLY A 822 -10.47 -35.13 -21.68
CA GLY A 822 -10.50 -35.27 -23.13
C GLY A 822 -11.79 -34.75 -23.80
N SER A 823 -11.95 -35.11 -25.08
CA SER A 823 -13.04 -34.60 -25.92
C SER A 823 -13.99 -35.72 -26.33
N GLY A 824 -15.28 -35.43 -26.27
CA GLY A 824 -16.35 -36.28 -26.79
C GLY A 824 -16.80 -35.95 -28.21
N ILE A 825 -16.08 -35.06 -28.89
CA ILE A 825 -16.41 -34.64 -30.25
C ILE A 825 -16.13 -35.78 -31.23
N SER A 826 -17.10 -36.10 -32.09
CA SER A 826 -16.89 -37.10 -33.14
C SER A 826 -16.13 -36.52 -34.33
N GLU A 827 -14.91 -37.02 -34.57
CA GLU A 827 -14.08 -36.64 -35.73
C GLU A 827 -14.62 -37.18 -37.07
N SER A 828 -15.41 -38.25 -37.04
CA SER A 828 -15.99 -38.89 -38.23
C SER A 828 -17.40 -38.39 -38.59
N GLY A 829 -17.87 -37.32 -37.93
CA GLY A 829 -19.20 -36.74 -38.15
C GLY A 829 -20.35 -37.51 -37.48
N GLY A 830 -20.04 -38.45 -36.58
CA GLY A 830 -21.03 -39.11 -35.73
C GLY A 830 -21.58 -38.19 -34.62
N ALA A 831 -22.45 -38.74 -33.78
CA ALA A 831 -22.99 -38.03 -32.62
C ALA A 831 -21.89 -37.80 -31.58
N ASP A 832 -21.90 -36.60 -31.00
CA ASP A 832 -21.03 -36.26 -29.89
C ASP A 832 -21.40 -37.04 -28.62
N ILE A 833 -20.42 -37.28 -27.76
CA ILE A 833 -20.57 -38.05 -26.53
C ILE A 833 -20.36 -37.13 -25.33
N ALA A 834 -21.35 -37.03 -24.45
CA ALA A 834 -21.26 -36.25 -23.22
C ALA A 834 -20.08 -36.70 -22.33
N ARG A 835 -19.40 -35.76 -21.68
CA ARG A 835 -18.34 -36.06 -20.69
C ARG A 835 -18.94 -36.39 -19.35
N MET A 836 -18.36 -37.32 -18.59
CA MET A 836 -18.83 -37.55 -17.21
C MET A 836 -18.48 -36.35 -16.34
N ALA A 837 -19.41 -35.91 -15.48
CA ALA A 837 -19.14 -34.92 -14.44
C ALA A 837 -19.80 -35.36 -13.13
N ARG A 838 -19.12 -35.16 -12.01
CA ARG A 838 -19.60 -35.59 -10.69
C ARG A 838 -19.40 -34.50 -9.66
N LEU A 839 -20.45 -34.24 -8.89
CA LEU A 839 -20.38 -33.40 -7.70
C LEU A 839 -20.29 -34.31 -6.48
N HIS A 840 -19.30 -34.03 -5.63
CA HIS A 840 -18.99 -34.79 -4.43
C HIS A 840 -19.22 -33.92 -3.20
N LYS A 841 -19.72 -34.53 -2.13
CA LYS A 841 -19.83 -33.97 -0.78
C LYS A 841 -19.13 -34.92 0.17
N VAL A 842 -18.06 -34.46 0.80
CA VAL A 842 -17.28 -35.24 1.77
C VAL A 842 -17.18 -34.49 3.09
N ASN A 843 -17.00 -35.20 4.19
CA ASN A 843 -16.63 -34.57 5.46
C ASN A 843 -15.12 -34.28 5.52
N GLU A 844 -14.69 -33.62 6.59
CA GLU A 844 -13.28 -33.26 6.85
C GLU A 844 -12.31 -34.44 6.91
N SER A 845 -12.79 -35.68 7.09
CA SER A 845 -11.98 -36.90 7.03
C SER A 845 -11.89 -37.52 5.63
N GLY A 846 -12.52 -36.90 4.63
CA GLY A 846 -12.57 -37.40 3.25
C GLY A 846 -13.65 -38.46 3.01
N GLN A 847 -14.50 -38.76 3.99
CA GLN A 847 -15.59 -39.72 3.80
C GLN A 847 -16.70 -39.11 2.95
N VAL A 848 -17.10 -39.82 1.91
CA VAL A 848 -18.21 -39.43 1.02
C VAL A 848 -19.54 -39.46 1.78
N LEU A 849 -20.15 -38.30 1.93
CA LEU A 849 -21.49 -38.13 2.49
C LEU A 849 -22.55 -38.28 1.39
N THR A 850 -22.29 -37.71 0.22
CA THR A 850 -23.19 -37.76 -0.95
C THR A 850 -22.36 -37.54 -2.22
N GLN A 851 -22.78 -38.16 -3.32
CA GLN A 851 -22.16 -37.98 -4.64
C GLN A 851 -23.24 -38.09 -5.71
N THR A 852 -23.20 -37.21 -6.71
CA THR A 852 -24.19 -37.19 -7.80
C THR A 852 -23.49 -37.04 -9.16
N ASN A 853 -23.85 -37.91 -10.11
CA ASN A 853 -23.47 -37.75 -11.51
C ASN A 853 -24.34 -36.65 -12.14
N LEU A 854 -23.72 -35.66 -12.76
CA LEU A 854 -24.41 -34.56 -13.42
C LEU A 854 -24.83 -34.97 -14.84
N ASN A 855 -26.02 -34.56 -15.27
CA ASN A 855 -26.44 -34.74 -16.66
C ASN A 855 -25.68 -33.75 -17.55
N THR A 856 -24.69 -34.22 -18.29
CA THR A 856 -23.87 -33.42 -19.21
C THR A 856 -24.31 -33.51 -20.66
N SER A 857 -25.41 -34.20 -20.97
CA SER A 857 -25.99 -34.23 -22.32
C SER A 857 -26.41 -32.84 -22.80
N GLU A 858 -26.74 -32.71 -24.08
CA GLU A 858 -27.25 -31.46 -24.70
C GLU A 858 -28.41 -30.82 -23.91
N ALA A 859 -29.30 -31.63 -23.32
CA ALA A 859 -30.44 -31.15 -22.52
C ALA A 859 -30.09 -30.82 -21.05
N GLY A 860 -28.88 -31.17 -20.61
CA GLY A 860 -28.40 -30.93 -19.25
C GLY A 860 -27.42 -29.77 -19.18
N LEU A 861 -26.24 -30.02 -18.62
CA LEU A 861 -25.13 -29.06 -18.56
C LEU A 861 -24.45 -28.90 -19.92
N ASN A 862 -24.72 -29.76 -20.91
CA ASN A 862 -24.20 -29.66 -22.27
C ASN A 862 -22.66 -29.55 -22.32
N VAL A 863 -21.95 -30.58 -21.82
CA VAL A 863 -20.48 -30.65 -21.76
C VAL A 863 -19.99 -31.78 -22.67
N VAL A 864 -19.38 -31.43 -23.81
CA VAL A 864 -18.72 -32.38 -24.72
C VAL A 864 -17.19 -32.40 -24.54
N THR A 865 -16.62 -31.30 -24.09
CA THR A 865 -15.20 -31.19 -23.78
C THR A 865 -15.03 -30.32 -22.54
N PHE A 866 -14.17 -30.75 -21.64
CA PHE A 866 -13.63 -29.96 -20.55
C PHE A 866 -12.11 -30.21 -20.48
N GLY A 867 -11.35 -29.21 -20.03
CA GLY A 867 -9.89 -29.27 -19.96
C GLY A 867 -9.18 -28.34 -20.95
N LYS A 868 -7.90 -28.11 -20.67
CA LYS A 868 -6.92 -27.16 -21.26
C LYS A 868 -7.32 -25.68 -21.30
N ASP A 869 -8.53 -25.35 -21.75
CA ASP A 869 -8.98 -23.97 -21.99
C ASP A 869 -10.28 -23.59 -21.26
N ASN A 870 -10.70 -24.39 -20.27
CA ASN A 870 -11.97 -24.24 -19.57
C ASN A 870 -11.77 -24.19 -18.06
N ILE A 871 -12.56 -23.36 -17.38
CA ILE A 871 -12.47 -23.15 -15.94
C ILE A 871 -13.84 -23.33 -15.27
N ALA A 872 -13.83 -23.75 -14.01
CA ALA A 872 -15.01 -23.82 -13.17
C ALA A 872 -14.77 -23.08 -11.84
N SER A 873 -15.79 -22.36 -11.38
CA SER A 873 -15.81 -21.62 -10.11
C SER A 873 -17.00 -22.08 -9.29
N LEU A 874 -16.76 -22.63 -8.09
CA LEU A 874 -17.79 -23.18 -7.21
C LEU A 874 -17.74 -22.44 -5.86
N LYS A 875 -18.89 -22.01 -5.34
CA LYS A 875 -19.00 -21.42 -4.00
C LYS A 875 -20.24 -21.93 -3.27
N TYR A 876 -20.16 -22.06 -1.95
CA TYR A 876 -21.26 -22.45 -1.08
C TYR A 876 -21.87 -21.21 -0.40
N SER A 877 -23.19 -21.11 -0.39
CA SER A 877 -23.93 -20.09 0.36
C SER A 877 -25.30 -20.61 0.78
N ASN A 878 -25.68 -20.44 2.04
CA ASN A 878 -27.05 -20.69 2.54
C ASN A 878 -27.66 -22.04 2.10
N GLY A 879 -26.89 -23.13 2.19
CA GLY A 879 -27.34 -24.46 1.78
C GLY A 879 -27.42 -24.68 0.26
N LYS A 880 -26.85 -23.79 -0.55
CA LYS A 880 -26.77 -23.87 -2.01
C LYS A 880 -25.33 -23.83 -2.49
N LEU A 881 -25.09 -24.41 -3.67
CA LEU A 881 -23.82 -24.31 -4.38
C LEU A 881 -24.05 -23.55 -5.70
N GLY A 882 -23.34 -22.46 -5.89
CA GLY A 882 -23.29 -21.73 -7.15
C GLY A 882 -22.10 -22.18 -7.97
N LEU A 883 -22.29 -22.42 -9.27
CA LEU A 883 -21.26 -22.82 -10.21
C LEU A 883 -21.30 -21.92 -11.44
N ILE A 884 -20.15 -21.36 -11.81
CA ILE A 884 -19.90 -20.89 -13.18
C ILE A 884 -18.96 -21.90 -13.86
N LEU A 885 -19.38 -22.45 -15.00
CA LEU A 885 -18.65 -23.49 -15.73
C LEU A 885 -18.43 -23.11 -17.19
N GLY A 886 -17.18 -22.86 -17.56
CA GLY A 886 -16.72 -22.85 -18.95
C GLY A 886 -16.70 -24.26 -19.53
N ARG A 887 -17.17 -24.42 -20.76
CA ARG A 887 -17.19 -25.71 -21.46
C ARG A 887 -17.23 -25.55 -22.97
N ARG A 888 -16.94 -26.65 -23.67
CA ARG A 888 -17.40 -26.85 -25.05
C ARG A 888 -18.69 -27.65 -25.07
N MET A 889 -19.64 -27.22 -25.90
CA MET A 889 -20.98 -27.77 -26.02
C MET A 889 -21.07 -28.80 -27.14
N HIS A 890 -22.08 -29.67 -27.04
CA HIS A 890 -22.47 -30.58 -28.12
C HIS A 890 -22.78 -29.79 -29.39
N ARG A 891 -22.60 -30.44 -30.54
CA ARG A 891 -22.78 -29.83 -31.85
C ARG A 891 -24.19 -29.27 -31.99
N MET A 892 -24.30 -28.00 -32.36
CA MET A 892 -25.58 -27.32 -32.57
C MET A 892 -26.05 -27.44 -34.03
N SER A 893 -27.18 -26.79 -34.35
CA SER A 893 -27.81 -26.85 -35.68
C SER A 893 -26.94 -26.31 -36.83
N ASP A 894 -25.92 -25.51 -36.52
CA ASP A 894 -24.94 -25.01 -37.49
C ASP A 894 -23.79 -26.00 -37.76
N GLY A 895 -23.80 -27.16 -37.10
CA GLY A 895 -22.79 -28.19 -37.26
C GLY A 895 -21.52 -27.96 -36.45
N LEU A 896 -21.47 -26.93 -35.60
CA LEU A 896 -20.29 -26.57 -34.81
C LEU A 896 -20.46 -26.86 -33.32
N ASN A 897 -19.33 -27.17 -32.67
CA ASN A 897 -19.20 -27.32 -31.22
C ASN A 897 -18.72 -25.99 -30.63
N HIS A 898 -19.64 -25.21 -30.07
CA HIS A 898 -19.36 -23.88 -29.52
C HIS A 898 -18.81 -23.95 -28.10
N GLN A 899 -18.01 -22.96 -27.73
CA GLN A 899 -17.54 -22.76 -26.35
C GLN A 899 -18.46 -21.76 -25.63
N GLY A 900 -18.60 -21.87 -24.32
CA GLY A 900 -19.38 -20.92 -23.53
C GLY A 900 -19.47 -21.27 -22.05
N GLY A 901 -19.84 -20.27 -21.25
CA GLY A 901 -20.07 -20.43 -19.81
C GLY A 901 -21.50 -20.85 -19.50
N ILE A 902 -21.76 -21.40 -18.32
CA ILE A 902 -23.10 -21.52 -17.72
C ILE A 902 -23.05 -21.12 -16.26
N ALA A 903 -24.20 -20.66 -15.74
CA ALA A 903 -24.44 -20.52 -14.31
C ALA A 903 -25.42 -21.59 -13.84
N VAL A 904 -25.07 -22.30 -12.77
CA VAL A 904 -25.87 -23.39 -12.21
C VAL A 904 -25.94 -23.25 -10.69
N VAL A 905 -27.11 -23.52 -10.12
CA VAL A 905 -27.33 -23.61 -8.68
C VAL A 905 -27.72 -25.04 -8.33
N PHE A 906 -27.07 -25.59 -7.31
CA PHE A 906 -27.36 -26.90 -6.75
C PHE A 906 -27.84 -26.77 -5.30
N ASP A 907 -28.67 -27.71 -4.88
CA ASP A 907 -28.95 -27.92 -3.47
C ASP A 907 -27.74 -28.58 -2.79
N ALA A 908 -27.16 -27.97 -1.76
CA ALA A 908 -25.93 -28.44 -1.13
C ALA A 908 -26.11 -29.69 -0.24
N ASN A 909 -27.37 -30.08 0.03
CA ASN A 909 -27.67 -31.29 0.79
C ASN A 909 -27.78 -32.51 -0.11
N THR A 910 -28.49 -32.37 -1.23
CA THR A 910 -28.77 -33.46 -2.16
C THR A 910 -27.84 -33.51 -3.36
N LEU A 911 -27.12 -32.42 -3.65
CA LEU A 911 -26.31 -32.20 -4.84
C LEU A 911 -27.14 -32.20 -6.15
N ALA A 912 -28.46 -32.09 -6.05
CA ALA A 912 -29.34 -31.98 -7.21
C ALA A 912 -29.25 -30.59 -7.85
N VAL A 913 -29.42 -30.51 -9.17
CA VAL A 913 -29.53 -29.23 -9.87
C VAL A 913 -30.86 -28.59 -9.50
N ASP A 914 -30.81 -27.47 -8.78
CA ASP A 914 -31.98 -26.64 -8.50
C ASP A 914 -32.33 -25.79 -9.71
N LYS A 915 -31.30 -25.16 -10.31
CA LYS A 915 -31.48 -24.27 -11.45
C LYS A 915 -30.26 -24.30 -12.38
N ASN A 916 -30.50 -24.54 -13.66
CA ASN A 916 -29.53 -24.26 -14.72
C ASN A 916 -30.00 -22.99 -15.44
N TRP A 917 -29.26 -21.89 -15.30
CA TRP A 917 -29.60 -20.61 -15.91
C TRP A 917 -29.23 -20.52 -17.39
N GLY A 918 -28.55 -21.55 -17.92
CA GLY A 918 -28.06 -21.52 -19.27
C GLY A 918 -26.84 -20.63 -19.40
N GLN A 919 -26.61 -20.17 -20.62
CA GLN A 919 -25.35 -19.56 -21.03
C GLN A 919 -25.11 -18.20 -20.34
N THR A 920 -23.94 -18.04 -19.71
CA THR A 920 -23.49 -16.76 -19.13
C THR A 920 -22.85 -15.87 -20.20
N SER A 921 -21.92 -16.45 -20.96
CA SER A 921 -21.24 -15.81 -22.07
C SER A 921 -20.82 -16.80 -23.16
N GLY A 922 -20.63 -16.31 -24.38
CA GLY A 922 -20.12 -17.09 -25.51
C GLY A 922 -18.60 -17.09 -25.51
N HIS A 923 -18.00 -18.27 -25.66
CA HIS A 923 -16.56 -18.45 -25.52
C HIS A 923 -16.04 -17.93 -24.16
N SER A 924 -16.65 -18.42 -23.08
CA SER A 924 -16.22 -18.09 -21.71
C SER A 924 -14.89 -18.78 -21.43
N PHE A 925 -13.86 -17.97 -21.25
CA PHE A 925 -12.52 -18.49 -20.98
C PHE A 925 -12.25 -18.46 -19.49
N GLU A 926 -12.51 -17.34 -18.81
CA GLU A 926 -12.20 -17.18 -17.39
C GLU A 926 -13.46 -16.95 -16.57
N SER A 927 -13.49 -17.40 -15.31
CA SER A 927 -14.53 -17.00 -14.38
C SER A 927 -14.01 -16.91 -12.94
N ILE A 928 -14.62 -16.01 -12.17
CA ILE A 928 -14.46 -15.88 -10.72
C ILE A 928 -15.86 -15.86 -10.12
N LEU A 929 -16.05 -16.54 -8.99
CA LEU A 929 -17.32 -16.58 -8.28
C LEU A 929 -17.09 -16.23 -6.81
N THR A 930 -17.91 -15.33 -6.29
CA THR A 930 -17.97 -14.95 -4.88
C THR A 930 -19.43 -14.87 -4.43
N ILE A 931 -19.64 -14.45 -3.19
CA ILE A 931 -20.93 -14.30 -2.56
C ILE A 931 -21.01 -12.89 -1.98
N ASN A 932 -22.16 -12.25 -2.14
CA ASN A 932 -22.40 -10.94 -1.53
C ASN A 932 -22.94 -11.06 -0.09
N SER A 933 -23.10 -9.94 0.58
CA SER A 933 -23.61 -9.79 1.95
C SER A 933 -24.97 -10.45 2.18
N GLN A 934 -25.78 -10.62 1.12
CA GLN A 934 -27.09 -11.27 1.15
C GLN A 934 -27.02 -12.78 0.87
N GLY A 935 -25.83 -13.34 0.67
CA GLY A 935 -25.65 -14.75 0.32
C GLY A 935 -25.96 -15.08 -1.15
N THR A 936 -26.12 -14.08 -2.01
CA THR A 936 -26.37 -14.27 -3.46
C THR A 936 -25.04 -14.48 -4.19
N PHE A 937 -25.01 -15.35 -5.19
CA PHE A 937 -23.82 -15.59 -5.98
C PHE A 937 -23.56 -14.41 -6.91
N VAL A 938 -22.34 -13.86 -6.83
CA VAL A 938 -21.86 -12.78 -7.70
C VAL A 938 -20.62 -13.29 -8.39
N GLY A 939 -20.61 -13.28 -9.71
CA GLY A 939 -19.49 -13.79 -10.48
C GLY A 939 -19.15 -12.91 -11.64
N ILE A 940 -17.93 -13.06 -12.14
CA ILE A 940 -17.50 -12.47 -13.39
C ILE A 940 -16.99 -13.54 -14.33
N ASP A 941 -17.24 -13.37 -15.62
CA ASP A 941 -16.62 -14.20 -16.65
C ASP A 941 -16.09 -13.37 -17.83
N LEU A 942 -15.11 -13.93 -18.54
CA LEU A 942 -14.43 -13.27 -19.67
C LEU A 942 -14.79 -13.98 -20.97
N ALA A 943 -15.23 -13.22 -21.97
CA ALA A 943 -15.70 -13.76 -23.24
C ALA A 943 -15.34 -12.92 -24.46
N ASP A 944 -15.15 -13.58 -25.61
CA ASP A 944 -14.73 -12.96 -26.87
C ASP A 944 -15.77 -13.02 -28.02
N ASN A 945 -16.95 -13.63 -27.81
CA ASN A 945 -17.93 -13.78 -28.90
C ASN A 945 -19.02 -12.69 -28.89
N TYR A 946 -20.05 -12.81 -28.05
CA TYR A 946 -21.07 -11.77 -27.87
C TYR A 946 -21.93 -12.01 -26.60
N PRO A 947 -22.14 -10.98 -25.76
CA PRO A 947 -21.33 -9.76 -25.70
C PRO A 947 -19.85 -10.06 -25.44
N ARG A 948 -18.95 -9.14 -25.81
CA ARG A 948 -17.48 -9.27 -25.68
C ARG A 948 -17.00 -8.42 -24.52
N GLY A 949 -16.26 -9.02 -23.61
CA GLY A 949 -15.80 -8.28 -22.45
C GLY A 949 -15.72 -9.08 -21.17
N VAL A 950 -15.67 -8.33 -20.08
CA VAL A 950 -15.89 -8.81 -18.72
C VAL A 950 -17.38 -8.69 -18.42
N HIS A 951 -18.00 -9.80 -18.05
CA HIS A 951 -19.41 -9.89 -17.71
C HIS A 951 -19.53 -9.99 -16.20
N LEU A 952 -20.41 -9.19 -15.61
CA LEU A 952 -20.81 -9.29 -14.21
C LEU A 952 -22.15 -10.02 -14.13
N HIS A 953 -22.21 -11.03 -13.27
CA HIS A 953 -23.37 -11.89 -13.04
C HIS A 953 -23.82 -11.80 -11.57
N LYS A 954 -25.13 -11.80 -11.35
CA LYS A 954 -25.77 -11.92 -10.03
C LYS A 954 -26.90 -12.94 -10.15
N PHE A 955 -26.80 -14.07 -9.45
CA PHE A 955 -27.76 -15.16 -9.60
C PHE A 955 -27.98 -15.98 -8.31
N ASP A 956 -29.17 -16.57 -8.22
CA ASP A 956 -29.58 -17.55 -7.20
C ASP A 956 -30.55 -18.58 -7.82
N GLN A 957 -31.28 -19.37 -7.03
CA GLN A 957 -32.25 -20.35 -7.54
C GLN A 957 -33.47 -19.72 -8.27
N SER A 958 -33.72 -18.42 -8.08
CA SER A 958 -34.92 -17.68 -8.50
C SER A 958 -34.66 -16.58 -9.54
N GLN A 959 -33.47 -15.99 -9.56
CA GLN A 959 -33.09 -14.91 -10.50
C GLN A 959 -31.70 -15.10 -11.10
N ASN A 960 -31.48 -14.49 -12.27
CA ASN A 960 -30.19 -14.36 -12.92
C ASN A 960 -30.12 -13.05 -13.72
N HIS A 961 -29.15 -12.21 -13.39
CA HIS A 961 -28.89 -10.94 -14.04
C HIS A 961 -27.45 -10.90 -14.54
N SER A 962 -27.24 -10.31 -15.71
CA SER A 962 -25.90 -10.17 -16.30
C SER A 962 -25.74 -8.87 -17.07
N ARG A 963 -24.54 -8.28 -17.02
CA ARG A 963 -24.15 -7.08 -17.77
C ARG A 963 -22.68 -7.14 -18.17
N VAL A 964 -22.34 -6.62 -19.36
CA VAL A 964 -20.95 -6.29 -19.68
C VAL A 964 -20.57 -5.03 -18.93
N VAL A 965 -19.43 -5.07 -18.26
CA VAL A 965 -18.92 -3.96 -17.43
C VAL A 965 -17.62 -3.38 -17.98
N TYR A 966 -16.98 -4.10 -18.91
CA TYR A 966 -15.83 -3.65 -19.68
C TYR A 966 -15.80 -4.42 -21.00
N THR A 967 -15.62 -3.72 -22.13
CA THR A 967 -15.41 -4.33 -23.44
C THR A 967 -14.05 -3.90 -24.03
N PHE A 968 -13.54 -4.62 -25.03
CA PHE A 968 -12.19 -4.43 -25.55
C PHE A 968 -12.15 -4.44 -27.09
N LYS A 969 -11.07 -3.89 -27.66
CA LYS A 969 -10.78 -3.86 -29.11
C LYS A 969 -10.84 -5.27 -29.75
N THR A 970 -10.96 -5.39 -31.06
CA THR A 970 -11.24 -6.64 -31.79
C THR A 970 -10.33 -6.79 -33.00
N GLU A 971 -9.88 -8.01 -33.30
CA GLU A 971 -9.15 -8.32 -34.54
C GLU A 971 -10.12 -8.47 -35.72
N HIS A 972 -9.80 -7.88 -36.87
CA HIS A 972 -10.57 -8.07 -38.12
C HIS A 972 -9.84 -8.98 -39.09
N GLY A 973 -10.59 -9.72 -39.89
CA GLY A 973 -10.03 -10.63 -40.88
C GLY A 973 -9.17 -9.89 -41.91
N ILE A 974 -7.98 -10.45 -42.19
CA ILE A 974 -7.07 -9.96 -43.25
C ILE A 974 -7.27 -10.68 -44.59
N SER A 975 -8.27 -11.55 -44.68
CA SER A 975 -8.70 -12.26 -45.88
C SER A 975 -10.08 -11.79 -46.31
N ALA A 976 -10.29 -11.65 -47.62
CA ALA A 976 -11.60 -11.35 -48.19
C ALA A 976 -12.65 -12.41 -47.86
N THR A 977 -12.23 -13.65 -47.58
CA THR A 977 -13.10 -14.77 -47.29
C THR A 977 -12.87 -15.27 -45.87
N SER A 978 -13.96 -15.38 -45.11
CA SER A 978 -13.97 -15.97 -43.75
C SER A 978 -13.76 -17.49 -43.77
N PRO A 979 -13.43 -18.12 -42.63
CA PRO A 979 -13.36 -19.58 -42.50
C PRO A 979 -14.65 -20.33 -42.92
N ALA A 980 -15.80 -19.67 -42.87
CA ALA A 980 -17.07 -20.23 -43.36
C ALA A 980 -17.22 -20.20 -44.90
N GLY A 981 -16.21 -19.71 -45.62
CA GLY A 981 -16.24 -19.61 -47.09
C GLY A 981 -17.04 -18.41 -47.62
N VAL A 982 -17.48 -17.50 -46.75
CA VAL A 982 -18.25 -16.30 -47.11
C VAL A 982 -17.30 -15.12 -47.34
N GLY A 983 -17.49 -14.40 -48.45
CA GLY A 983 -16.70 -13.23 -48.83
C GLY A 983 -17.27 -11.91 -48.26
N TYR A 984 -16.40 -11.01 -47.82
CA TYR A 984 -16.74 -9.74 -47.19
C TYR A 984 -16.00 -8.54 -47.83
N PRO A 985 -16.57 -7.32 -47.79
CA PRO A 985 -15.92 -6.11 -48.30
C PRO A 985 -14.69 -5.72 -47.48
N ILE A 986 -13.81 -4.89 -48.06
CA ILE A 986 -12.72 -4.23 -47.33
C ILE A 986 -13.30 -3.30 -46.26
N TYR A 987 -12.66 -3.29 -45.10
CA TYR A 987 -12.89 -2.32 -44.03
C TYR A 987 -11.87 -1.19 -44.14
N SER A 988 -12.20 -0.19 -44.95
CA SER A 988 -11.30 0.90 -45.34
C SER A 988 -10.82 1.76 -44.18
N GLU A 989 -11.63 1.92 -43.14
CA GLU A 989 -11.46 2.87 -42.06
C GLU A 989 -10.27 2.52 -41.15
N ILE A 990 -9.98 1.22 -41.00
CA ILE A 990 -8.83 0.72 -40.23
C ILE A 990 -7.74 0.10 -41.13
N SER A 991 -7.97 0.02 -42.44
CA SER A 991 -6.97 -0.48 -43.40
C SER A 991 -5.91 0.57 -43.68
N GLY A 992 -4.63 0.20 -43.59
CA GLY A 992 -3.50 1.12 -43.73
C GLY A 992 -2.17 0.44 -43.38
N GLY A 993 -1.04 1.14 -43.60
CA GLY A 993 0.27 0.66 -43.14
C GLY A 993 0.77 -0.66 -43.75
N GLY A 994 0.16 -1.13 -44.85
CA GLY A 994 0.51 -2.41 -45.51
C GLY A 994 -0.46 -3.56 -45.23
N THR A 995 -1.43 -3.40 -44.33
CA THR A 995 -2.43 -4.41 -44.00
C THR A 995 -3.81 -3.99 -44.52
N THR A 996 -4.53 -4.95 -45.13
CA THR A 996 -5.93 -4.75 -45.57
C THR A 996 -6.85 -5.59 -44.71
N TYR A 997 -7.78 -4.94 -44.02
CA TYR A 997 -8.79 -5.60 -43.19
C TYR A 997 -10.12 -5.70 -43.93
N TYR A 998 -10.94 -6.68 -43.55
CA TYR A 998 -12.25 -6.95 -44.14
C TYR A 998 -13.34 -6.90 -43.07
N ARG A 999 -14.59 -6.71 -43.51
CA ARG A 999 -15.76 -6.52 -42.63
C ARG A 999 -16.27 -7.84 -42.02
N TRP A 1000 -15.39 -8.55 -41.31
CA TRP A 1000 -15.73 -9.70 -40.45
C TRP A 1000 -14.63 -9.92 -39.41
N SER A 1001 -15.01 -10.46 -38.25
CA SER A 1001 -14.12 -10.83 -37.14
C SER A 1001 -14.52 -12.17 -36.56
N ASN A 1002 -13.56 -13.00 -36.17
CA ASN A 1002 -13.81 -14.33 -35.57
C ASN A 1002 -13.27 -14.47 -34.15
N ASP A 1003 -12.22 -13.73 -33.85
CA ASP A 1003 -11.44 -13.83 -32.61
C ASP A 1003 -11.04 -12.40 -32.22
N ASN A 1004 -10.62 -12.23 -30.97
CA ASN A 1004 -10.09 -10.99 -30.45
C ASN A 1004 -8.72 -11.27 -29.89
N ARG A 1005 -7.66 -10.89 -30.58
CA ARG A 1005 -6.28 -11.05 -30.06
C ARG A 1005 -5.93 -10.13 -28.89
N THR A 1006 -6.92 -9.74 -28.10
CA THR A 1006 -6.91 -8.57 -27.21
C THR A 1006 -7.41 -9.05 -25.86
N TYR A 1007 -6.52 -9.72 -25.14
CA TYR A 1007 -6.96 -10.56 -24.05
C TYR A 1007 -6.74 -9.88 -22.71
N THR A 1008 -7.86 -9.78 -21.99
CA THR A 1008 -7.97 -9.28 -20.63
C THR A 1008 -7.77 -10.46 -19.67
N GLU A 1009 -7.41 -10.19 -18.43
CA GLU A 1009 -7.32 -11.20 -17.37
C GLU A 1009 -8.19 -10.74 -16.20
N LEU A 1010 -9.00 -11.63 -15.62
CA LEU A 1010 -9.84 -11.24 -14.49
C LEU A 1010 -8.99 -11.17 -13.22
N GLY A 1011 -9.15 -10.08 -12.45
CA GLY A 1011 -8.56 -9.96 -11.12
C GLY A 1011 -9.55 -10.41 -10.04
N GLY A 1012 -10.78 -9.92 -10.12
CA GLY A 1012 -11.84 -10.26 -9.17
C GLY A 1012 -13.01 -9.27 -9.17
N VAL A 1013 -14.02 -9.60 -8.35
CA VAL A 1013 -15.17 -8.75 -8.08
C VAL A 1013 -15.39 -8.67 -6.58
N ILE A 1014 -15.50 -7.44 -6.07
CA ILE A 1014 -15.73 -7.15 -4.65
C ILE A 1014 -17.05 -6.40 -4.50
N GLU A 1015 -17.88 -6.80 -3.54
CA GLU A 1015 -19.01 -5.99 -3.09
C GLU A 1015 -18.49 -4.85 -2.21
N ALA A 1016 -18.76 -3.62 -2.63
CA ALA A 1016 -18.57 -2.38 -1.89
C ALA A 1016 -19.92 -1.85 -1.40
N SER A 1017 -19.91 -0.79 -0.59
CA SER A 1017 -21.07 -0.32 0.17
C SER A 1017 -22.36 -0.14 -0.66
N ASN A 1018 -22.26 0.28 -1.92
CA ASN A 1018 -23.40 0.43 -2.86
C ASN A 1018 -23.06 0.04 -4.30
N SER A 1019 -22.03 -0.78 -4.50
CA SER A 1019 -21.49 -1.12 -5.82
C SER A 1019 -20.79 -2.48 -5.83
N TYR A 1020 -20.50 -2.96 -7.03
CA TYR A 1020 -19.54 -4.02 -7.27
C TYR A 1020 -18.31 -3.42 -7.95
N THR A 1021 -17.16 -3.54 -7.31
CA THR A 1021 -15.87 -3.16 -7.88
C THR A 1021 -15.32 -4.34 -8.67
N VAL A 1022 -15.25 -4.21 -10.00
CA VAL A 1022 -14.71 -5.21 -10.92
C VAL A 1022 -13.31 -4.78 -11.34
N ILE A 1023 -12.33 -5.66 -11.16
CA ILE A 1023 -10.92 -5.37 -11.41
C ILE A 1023 -10.36 -6.42 -12.36
N PHE A 1024 -9.59 -5.98 -13.35
CA PHE A 1024 -9.05 -6.81 -14.42
C PHE A 1024 -7.71 -6.27 -14.91
N ALA A 1025 -6.95 -7.07 -15.65
CA ALA A 1025 -5.79 -6.61 -16.41
C ALA A 1025 -6.19 -6.44 -17.88
N GLY A 1026 -6.00 -5.25 -18.46
CA GLY A 1026 -6.41 -4.93 -19.83
C GLY A 1026 -5.37 -4.12 -20.59
N GLU A 1027 -5.54 -4.01 -21.90
CA GLU A 1027 -4.58 -3.36 -22.81
C GLU A 1027 -5.04 -1.95 -23.21
N ALA A 1028 -4.76 -0.98 -22.35
CA ALA A 1028 -4.97 0.44 -22.63
C ALA A 1028 -3.91 0.96 -23.62
N THR A 1029 -4.31 1.82 -24.55
CA THR A 1029 -3.37 2.65 -25.30
C THR A 1029 -2.67 3.64 -24.37
N PRO A 1030 -1.56 4.28 -24.80
CA PRO A 1030 -0.87 5.30 -24.00
C PRO A 1030 -1.77 6.46 -23.54
N ASP A 1031 -2.85 6.77 -24.28
CA ASP A 1031 -3.85 7.77 -23.91
C ASP A 1031 -5.04 7.19 -23.10
N GLY A 1032 -4.96 5.93 -22.67
CA GLY A 1032 -5.91 5.29 -21.75
C GLY A 1032 -7.14 4.65 -22.39
N ARG A 1033 -7.19 4.51 -23.72
CA ARG A 1033 -8.32 3.93 -24.48
C ARG A 1033 -8.20 2.43 -24.64
N ALA A 1034 -9.31 1.70 -24.61
CA ALA A 1034 -9.35 0.26 -24.81
C ALA A 1034 -9.95 -0.15 -26.17
N LEU A 1035 -10.60 0.76 -26.91
CA LEU A 1035 -11.35 0.48 -28.13
C LEU A 1035 -10.71 1.02 -29.42
N ASP A 1036 -9.47 0.61 -29.70
CA ASP A 1036 -8.82 0.86 -30.99
C ASP A 1036 -8.51 -0.44 -31.76
N ASN A 1037 -9.40 -0.80 -32.68
CA ASN A 1037 -9.30 -2.02 -33.47
C ASN A 1037 -8.16 -2.00 -34.48
N ALA A 1038 -7.65 -0.83 -34.88
CA ALA A 1038 -6.54 -0.74 -35.83
C ALA A 1038 -5.20 -1.20 -35.23
N ARG A 1039 -5.13 -1.32 -33.89
CA ARG A 1039 -3.92 -1.73 -33.15
C ARG A 1039 -3.82 -3.23 -32.90
N VAL A 1040 -4.80 -4.01 -33.32
CA VAL A 1040 -4.84 -5.45 -33.04
C VAL A 1040 -4.08 -6.21 -34.12
N SER A 1041 -3.04 -6.94 -33.72
CA SER A 1041 -2.16 -7.71 -34.62
C SER A 1041 -1.61 -9.00 -34.02
N ASP A 1042 -1.49 -9.09 -32.70
CA ASP A 1042 -0.86 -10.21 -31.98
C ASP A 1042 -1.49 -10.41 -30.59
N TYR A 1043 -1.08 -11.43 -29.83
CA TYR A 1043 -1.63 -11.76 -28.50
C TYR A 1043 -1.41 -10.67 -27.44
N LEU A 1044 -0.35 -9.87 -27.59
CA LEU A 1044 -0.03 -8.71 -26.74
C LEU A 1044 0.16 -7.46 -27.61
N ASN A 1045 -0.86 -6.61 -27.68
CA ASN A 1045 -0.83 -5.46 -28.59
C ASN A 1045 -0.30 -4.20 -27.90
N ASP A 1046 -0.74 -3.96 -26.67
CA ASP A 1046 -0.33 -2.86 -25.80
C ASP A 1046 0.07 -3.40 -24.41
N PRO A 1047 0.80 -2.63 -23.58
CA PRO A 1047 1.14 -3.07 -22.22
C PRO A 1047 -0.12 -3.39 -21.42
N ARG A 1048 -0.13 -4.53 -20.72
CA ARG A 1048 -1.25 -4.86 -19.82
C ARG A 1048 -1.17 -4.04 -18.54
N ASN A 1049 -2.27 -3.38 -18.21
CA ASN A 1049 -2.45 -2.53 -17.04
C ASN A 1049 -3.63 -2.97 -16.18
N ILE A 1050 -3.61 -2.66 -14.88
CA ILE A 1050 -4.74 -2.94 -13.98
C ILE A 1050 -5.84 -1.91 -14.22
N GLY A 1051 -7.00 -2.37 -14.68
CA GLY A 1051 -8.22 -1.58 -14.84
C GLY A 1051 -9.23 -1.91 -13.75
N LEU A 1052 -9.97 -0.88 -13.33
CA LEU A 1052 -11.03 -0.95 -12.33
C LEU A 1052 -12.29 -0.26 -12.85
N VAL A 1053 -13.44 -0.89 -12.62
CA VAL A 1053 -14.76 -0.29 -12.86
C VAL A 1053 -15.66 -0.56 -11.65
N GLN A 1054 -16.24 0.49 -11.09
CA GLN A 1054 -17.31 0.34 -10.11
C GLN A 1054 -18.66 0.33 -10.82
N VAL A 1055 -19.45 -0.69 -10.53
CA VAL A 1055 -20.76 -0.96 -11.12
C VAL A 1055 -21.80 -0.85 -10.02
N ARG A 1056 -22.96 -0.26 -10.28
CA ARG A 1056 -24.02 -0.19 -9.28
C ARG A 1056 -24.47 -1.58 -8.78
N SER A 1057 -24.86 -1.69 -7.52
CA SER A 1057 -25.28 -2.97 -6.91
C SER A 1057 -26.59 -3.55 -7.50
N ASP A 1058 -27.43 -2.68 -8.06
CA ASP A 1058 -28.69 -2.98 -8.76
C ASP A 1058 -28.52 -2.85 -10.30
N PHE A 1059 -27.40 -3.33 -10.84
CA PHE A 1059 -27.02 -3.18 -12.26
C PHE A 1059 -28.06 -3.70 -13.25
N GLU A 1060 -28.96 -4.59 -12.82
CA GLU A 1060 -30.10 -5.05 -13.60
C GLU A 1060 -31.05 -3.91 -14.02
N GLN A 1061 -31.08 -2.81 -13.27
CA GLN A 1061 -31.88 -1.61 -13.55
C GLN A 1061 -31.18 -0.62 -14.48
N ALA A 1062 -29.90 -0.83 -14.80
CA ALA A 1062 -29.17 0.03 -15.73
C ALA A 1062 -29.70 -0.12 -17.16
N SER A 1063 -29.67 0.99 -17.89
CA SER A 1063 -29.99 1.05 -19.31
C SER A 1063 -28.94 0.32 -20.17
N GLY A 1064 -29.27 0.10 -21.44
CA GLY A 1064 -28.36 -0.54 -22.39
C GLY A 1064 -28.34 -2.08 -22.33
N SER A 1065 -27.70 -2.67 -23.34
CA SER A 1065 -27.47 -4.11 -23.47
C SER A 1065 -26.35 -4.38 -24.48
N GLY A 1066 -25.90 -5.63 -24.62
CA GLY A 1066 -24.84 -5.96 -25.59
C GLY A 1066 -23.46 -5.51 -25.10
N ASN A 1067 -22.64 -4.98 -26.01
CA ASN A 1067 -21.27 -4.52 -25.71
C ASN A 1067 -21.20 -3.04 -25.27
N VAL A 1068 -22.28 -2.51 -24.70
CA VAL A 1068 -22.39 -1.10 -24.35
C VAL A 1068 -22.37 -0.96 -22.84
N VAL A 1069 -21.27 -0.43 -22.31
CA VAL A 1069 -21.18 0.03 -20.92
C VAL A 1069 -21.75 1.45 -20.86
N THR A 1070 -22.88 1.65 -20.18
CA THR A 1070 -23.57 2.95 -20.08
C THR A 1070 -23.12 3.75 -18.85
N ASP A 1071 -23.32 5.07 -18.89
CA ASP A 1071 -22.92 5.96 -17.79
C ASP A 1071 -23.73 5.69 -16.50
N ASP A 1072 -24.98 5.22 -16.62
CA ASP A 1072 -25.84 4.91 -15.47
C ASP A 1072 -25.55 3.54 -14.83
N LEU A 1073 -24.82 2.66 -15.53
CA LEU A 1073 -24.35 1.36 -15.06
C LEU A 1073 -23.17 1.51 -14.10
N VAL A 1074 -22.22 2.39 -14.44
CA VAL A 1074 -20.98 2.58 -13.70
C VAL A 1074 -21.08 3.72 -12.66
N ARG A 1075 -20.12 3.78 -11.75
CA ARG A 1075 -19.99 4.82 -10.72
C ARG A 1075 -18.66 5.56 -10.80
N THR A 1076 -17.62 4.88 -11.24
CA THR A 1076 -16.31 5.46 -11.54
C THR A 1076 -16.37 6.34 -12.79
N ARG A 1077 -15.44 7.32 -12.88
CA ARG A 1077 -15.28 8.19 -14.05
C ARG A 1077 -14.01 7.84 -14.78
N GLY A 1078 -14.13 7.60 -16.08
CA GLY A 1078 -13.03 7.25 -16.97
C GLY A 1078 -13.29 7.79 -18.37
N ILE A 1079 -12.36 7.55 -19.30
CA ILE A 1079 -12.55 7.97 -20.69
C ILE A 1079 -13.77 7.26 -21.27
N THR A 1080 -14.71 8.05 -21.77
CA THR A 1080 -15.80 7.53 -22.57
C THR A 1080 -15.32 7.36 -24.00
N GLU A 1081 -15.45 6.15 -24.52
CA GLU A 1081 -15.08 5.78 -25.87
C GLU A 1081 -16.18 4.95 -26.52
N THR A 1082 -16.35 5.17 -27.82
CA THR A 1082 -17.33 4.47 -28.66
C THR A 1082 -16.61 3.91 -29.86
N GLY A 1083 -16.99 2.71 -30.25
CA GLY A 1083 -16.45 2.05 -31.43
C GLY A 1083 -17.37 0.92 -31.86
N GLY A 1084 -16.79 -0.08 -32.50
CA GLY A 1084 -17.51 -1.29 -32.87
C GLY A 1084 -16.68 -2.17 -33.78
N PHE A 1085 -17.20 -3.35 -34.05
CA PHE A 1085 -16.55 -4.35 -34.89
C PHE A 1085 -17.55 -5.02 -35.81
N TYR A 1086 -17.04 -5.74 -36.81
CA TYR A 1086 -17.88 -6.57 -37.66
C TYR A 1086 -17.88 -7.98 -37.08
N THR A 1087 -19.05 -8.51 -36.75
CA THR A 1087 -19.22 -9.90 -36.29
C THR A 1087 -18.73 -10.90 -37.34
N PHE A 1088 -18.65 -12.18 -36.97
CA PHE A 1088 -18.29 -13.26 -37.91
C PHE A 1088 -19.20 -13.31 -39.15
N GLY A 1089 -20.47 -12.93 -38.98
CA GLY A 1089 -21.45 -12.80 -40.07
C GLY A 1089 -21.39 -11.48 -40.85
N GLY A 1090 -20.43 -10.60 -40.55
CA GLY A 1090 -20.24 -9.30 -41.20
C GLY A 1090 -21.24 -8.21 -40.81
N ASN A 1091 -22.04 -8.42 -39.75
CA ASN A 1091 -22.89 -7.38 -39.19
C ASN A 1091 -22.08 -6.47 -38.26
N TRP A 1092 -22.33 -5.17 -38.30
CA TRP A 1092 -21.73 -4.20 -37.36
C TRP A 1092 -22.31 -4.37 -35.95
N SER A 1093 -21.42 -4.40 -34.95
CA SER A 1093 -21.76 -4.44 -33.53
C SER A 1093 -21.12 -3.24 -32.84
N GLU A 1094 -21.94 -2.39 -32.23
CA GLU A 1094 -21.47 -1.23 -31.48
C GLU A 1094 -20.79 -1.65 -30.18
N GLN A 1095 -19.75 -0.91 -29.79
CA GLN A 1095 -19.06 -1.04 -28.52
C GLN A 1095 -18.98 0.32 -27.84
N ARG A 1096 -19.11 0.33 -26.51
CA ARG A 1096 -18.89 1.51 -25.69
C ARG A 1096 -18.25 1.12 -24.37
N ASN A 1097 -17.19 1.83 -24.02
CA ASN A 1097 -16.57 1.76 -22.70
C ASN A 1097 -16.66 3.12 -22.03
N THR A 1098 -16.86 3.12 -20.71
CA THR A 1098 -16.77 4.29 -19.85
C THR A 1098 -16.46 3.84 -18.42
N GLY A 1099 -16.02 4.76 -17.58
CA GLY A 1099 -15.82 4.50 -16.14
C GLY A 1099 -14.60 3.66 -15.80
N VAL A 1100 -13.76 3.25 -16.76
CA VAL A 1100 -12.53 2.51 -16.49
C VAL A 1100 -11.49 3.45 -15.87
N VAL A 1101 -11.00 3.10 -14.69
CA VAL A 1101 -9.87 3.74 -14.01
C VAL A 1101 -8.67 2.79 -14.12
N TRP A 1102 -7.58 3.27 -14.72
CA TRP A 1102 -6.34 2.51 -14.82
C TRP A 1102 -5.48 2.79 -13.59
N LEU A 1103 -5.20 1.77 -12.80
CA LEU A 1103 -4.39 1.85 -11.58
C LEU A 1103 -2.89 1.72 -11.85
N THR A 1104 -2.52 1.23 -13.03
CA THR A 1104 -1.14 1.21 -13.53
C THR A 1104 -1.07 1.85 -14.90
N HIS A 1105 0.11 2.37 -15.27
CA HIS A 1105 0.31 3.11 -16.52
C HIS A 1105 1.58 2.65 -17.28
N TYR A 1106 1.82 1.35 -17.38
CA TYR A 1106 2.92 0.80 -18.17
C TYR A 1106 2.84 1.24 -19.63
N GLN A 1107 3.99 1.64 -20.18
CA GLN A 1107 4.09 2.24 -21.52
C GLN A 1107 4.87 1.34 -22.51
N ASP A 1108 5.72 0.44 -22.01
CA ASP A 1108 6.61 -0.39 -22.82
C ASP A 1108 6.29 -1.88 -22.65
N LYS A 1109 5.52 -2.44 -23.58
CA LYS A 1109 5.08 -3.85 -23.53
C LYS A 1109 6.23 -4.84 -23.63
N ALA A 1110 7.41 -4.41 -24.12
CA ALA A 1110 8.58 -5.27 -24.15
C ALA A 1110 9.21 -5.46 -22.77
N ARG A 1111 8.82 -4.64 -21.78
CA ARG A 1111 9.39 -4.62 -20.44
C ARG A 1111 8.39 -4.87 -19.32
N GLU A 1112 7.16 -4.36 -19.46
CA GLU A 1112 6.24 -4.25 -18.34
C GLU A 1112 4.81 -4.61 -18.75
N ASN A 1113 4.28 -5.64 -18.12
CA ASN A 1113 2.92 -6.14 -18.33
C ASN A 1113 2.41 -6.74 -17.03
N VAL A 1114 1.15 -6.48 -16.70
CA VAL A 1114 0.43 -7.14 -15.62
C VAL A 1114 0.02 -8.55 -16.04
N SER A 1115 0.24 -9.54 -15.17
CA SER A 1115 -0.34 -10.89 -15.27
C SER A 1115 -0.58 -11.49 -13.88
N ARG A 1116 -1.43 -12.52 -13.79
CA ARG A 1116 -1.75 -13.28 -12.56
C ARG A 1116 -2.32 -12.39 -11.46
N LEU A 1117 -3.18 -11.45 -11.85
CA LEU A 1117 -3.82 -10.50 -10.95
C LEU A 1117 -4.72 -11.23 -9.95
N LYS A 1118 -4.60 -10.89 -8.67
CA LYS A 1118 -5.47 -11.34 -7.57
C LYS A 1118 -6.04 -10.13 -6.88
N VAL A 1119 -7.29 -10.25 -6.45
CA VAL A 1119 -8.04 -9.23 -5.73
C VAL A 1119 -8.59 -9.84 -4.46
N ILE A 1120 -8.28 -9.22 -3.32
CA ILE A 1120 -8.68 -9.68 -2.00
C ILE A 1120 -9.33 -8.51 -1.28
N LYS A 1121 -10.59 -8.67 -0.85
CA LYS A 1121 -11.22 -7.73 0.10
C LYS A 1121 -10.66 -8.03 1.48
N LEU A 1122 -10.13 -7.02 2.17
CA LEU A 1122 -9.56 -7.09 3.51
C LEU A 1122 -10.63 -6.82 4.58
N ASN A 1123 -10.31 -7.15 5.84
CA ASN A 1123 -11.23 -6.98 6.98
C ASN A 1123 -11.57 -5.52 7.28
N ASP A 1124 -10.67 -4.60 6.95
CA ASP A 1124 -10.87 -3.17 7.10
C ASP A 1124 -11.69 -2.54 5.96
N GLY A 1125 -12.23 -3.36 5.05
CA GLY A 1125 -13.02 -2.93 3.90
C GLY A 1125 -12.20 -2.56 2.67
N ASN A 1126 -10.87 -2.44 2.80
CA ASN A 1126 -9.99 -2.11 1.69
C ASN A 1126 -9.74 -3.32 0.79
N ILE A 1127 -9.09 -3.09 -0.35
CA ILE A 1127 -8.80 -4.10 -1.36
C ILE A 1127 -7.29 -4.25 -1.50
N LEU A 1128 -6.79 -5.47 -1.38
CA LEU A 1128 -5.41 -5.81 -1.72
C LEU A 1128 -5.37 -6.36 -3.15
N LEU A 1129 -4.51 -5.76 -3.96
CA LEU A 1129 -4.17 -6.21 -5.31
C LEU A 1129 -2.80 -6.88 -5.27
N LEU A 1130 -2.68 -8.06 -5.88
CA LEU A 1130 -1.41 -8.76 -6.09
C LEU A 1130 -1.27 -9.08 -7.57
N TRP A 1131 -0.12 -8.85 -8.18
CA TRP A 1131 0.12 -9.25 -9.56
C TRP A 1131 1.59 -9.53 -9.82
N GLU A 1132 1.87 -10.28 -10.87
CA GLU A 1132 3.21 -10.43 -11.39
C GLU A 1132 3.44 -9.43 -12.51
N LYS A 1133 4.63 -8.82 -12.53
CA LYS A 1133 5.15 -8.04 -13.65
C LYS A 1133 5.91 -8.93 -14.60
N TRP A 1134 5.69 -8.72 -15.89
CA TRP A 1134 6.22 -9.56 -16.96
C TRP A 1134 6.76 -8.73 -18.13
N THR A 1135 7.83 -9.20 -18.77
CA THR A 1135 8.07 -8.92 -20.19
C THR A 1135 7.08 -9.74 -21.03
N PRO A 1136 7.06 -9.67 -22.38
CA PRO A 1136 6.15 -10.51 -23.18
C PRO A 1136 6.20 -12.00 -22.82
N ASP A 1137 7.39 -12.51 -22.47
CA ASP A 1137 7.68 -13.94 -22.34
C ASP A 1137 8.43 -14.31 -21.05
N SER A 1138 8.65 -13.38 -20.11
CA SER A 1138 9.42 -13.67 -18.90
C SER A 1138 8.94 -12.92 -17.67
N TYR A 1139 8.88 -13.65 -16.56
CA TYR A 1139 8.62 -13.11 -15.23
C TYR A 1139 9.70 -12.11 -14.83
N VAL A 1140 9.29 -11.00 -14.19
CA VAL A 1140 10.20 -9.98 -13.68
C VAL A 1140 10.20 -9.99 -12.15
N ASN A 1141 9.05 -9.69 -11.52
CA ASN A 1141 8.90 -9.64 -10.08
C ASN A 1141 7.41 -9.70 -9.71
N THR A 1142 7.08 -9.89 -8.44
CA THR A 1142 5.71 -9.87 -7.92
C THR A 1142 5.49 -8.61 -7.11
N TYR A 1143 4.33 -8.00 -7.28
CA TYR A 1143 3.97 -6.71 -6.74
C TYR A 1143 2.63 -6.77 -6.01
N ALA A 1144 2.45 -5.81 -5.11
CA ALA A 1144 1.23 -5.64 -4.35
C ALA A 1144 0.88 -4.16 -4.20
N MET A 1145 -0.40 -3.86 -4.03
CA MET A 1145 -0.89 -2.53 -3.72
C MET A 1145 -2.20 -2.64 -2.95
N LYS A 1146 -2.36 -1.85 -1.90
CA LYS A 1146 -3.64 -1.69 -1.20
C LYS A 1146 -4.38 -0.50 -1.81
N VAL A 1147 -5.67 -0.65 -2.05
CA VAL A 1147 -6.56 0.40 -2.54
C VAL A 1147 -7.84 0.44 -1.69
N ASP A 1148 -8.54 1.56 -1.66
CA ASP A 1148 -9.85 1.65 -1.01
C ASP A 1148 -10.96 0.97 -1.88
N GLU A 1149 -12.20 0.99 -1.41
CA GLU A 1149 -13.32 0.36 -2.13
C GLU A 1149 -13.61 0.97 -3.51
N VAL A 1150 -13.17 2.23 -3.76
CA VAL A 1150 -13.33 2.93 -5.04
C VAL A 1150 -12.09 2.86 -5.94
N GLY A 1151 -10.99 2.28 -5.44
CA GLY A 1151 -9.77 2.05 -6.19
C GLY A 1151 -8.68 3.11 -6.00
N ASN A 1152 -8.81 4.03 -5.05
CA ASN A 1152 -7.72 4.96 -4.74
C ASN A 1152 -6.59 4.20 -4.05
N PRO A 1153 -5.33 4.35 -4.50
CA PRO A 1153 -4.17 3.76 -3.83
C PRO A 1153 -4.06 4.23 -2.37
N LEU A 1154 -3.97 3.27 -1.46
CA LEU A 1154 -3.68 3.48 -0.03
C LEU A 1154 -2.22 3.19 0.31
N THR A 1155 -1.53 2.48 -0.58
CA THR A 1155 -0.09 2.27 -0.54
C THR A 1155 0.49 2.49 -1.91
N ASP A 1156 1.78 2.81 -1.98
CA ASP A 1156 2.54 2.66 -3.22
C ASP A 1156 2.52 1.20 -3.72
N ILE A 1157 2.96 1.01 -4.96
CA ILE A 1157 3.23 -0.31 -5.51
C ILE A 1157 4.46 -0.89 -4.79
N VAL A 1158 4.27 -2.01 -4.09
CA VAL A 1158 5.30 -2.66 -3.27
C VAL A 1158 5.81 -3.92 -3.95
N GLU A 1159 7.12 -4.12 -3.96
CA GLU A 1159 7.74 -5.38 -4.39
C GLU A 1159 7.61 -6.46 -3.31
N LEU A 1160 7.15 -7.64 -3.70
CA LEU A 1160 7.11 -8.83 -2.86
C LEU A 1160 8.35 -9.74 -3.06
N GLY A 1161 9.08 -9.52 -4.15
CA GLY A 1161 10.30 -10.25 -4.48
C GLY A 1161 10.08 -11.49 -5.36
N THR A 1162 11.17 -11.97 -5.96
CA THR A 1162 11.17 -13.04 -6.98
C THR A 1162 10.83 -14.43 -6.43
N GLN A 1163 10.87 -14.59 -5.10
CA GLN A 1163 10.50 -15.83 -4.40
C GLN A 1163 8.99 -15.98 -4.19
N VAL A 1164 8.22 -14.92 -4.44
CA VAL A 1164 6.76 -14.89 -4.33
C VAL A 1164 6.17 -15.10 -5.71
N ARG A 1165 5.62 -16.27 -5.99
CA ARG A 1165 5.00 -16.58 -7.28
C ARG A 1165 3.51 -16.83 -7.11
N LEU A 1166 2.71 -16.28 -8.03
CA LEU A 1166 1.26 -16.38 -7.98
C LEU A 1166 0.81 -17.52 -8.90
N ASN A 1167 0.06 -18.49 -8.38
CA ASN A 1167 -0.50 -19.50 -9.26
C ASN A 1167 -1.56 -18.90 -10.18
N ARG A 1168 -1.68 -19.45 -11.38
CA ARG A 1168 -2.60 -18.96 -12.40
C ARG A 1168 -4.05 -19.29 -12.01
N ARG A 1169 -4.94 -18.30 -12.02
CA ARG A 1169 -6.40 -18.43 -11.77
C ARG A 1169 -6.87 -19.02 -10.42
N ASP A 1170 -5.99 -19.57 -9.61
CA ASP A 1170 -6.35 -20.04 -8.26
C ASP A 1170 -6.71 -18.87 -7.34
N ASP A 1171 -7.69 -19.06 -6.47
CA ASP A 1171 -8.12 -18.01 -5.55
C ASP A 1171 -7.06 -17.79 -4.46
N ALA A 1172 -6.87 -16.53 -4.04
CA ALA A 1172 -6.22 -16.23 -2.77
C ALA A 1172 -7.28 -16.24 -1.66
N TRP A 1173 -6.89 -16.54 -0.42
CA TRP A 1173 -7.82 -16.51 0.71
C TRP A 1173 -7.27 -15.66 1.84
N GLN A 1174 -8.08 -14.76 2.35
CA GLN A 1174 -7.80 -14.02 3.57
C GLN A 1174 -8.40 -14.74 4.78
N VAL A 1175 -7.62 -14.90 5.84
CA VAL A 1175 -8.08 -15.27 7.18
C VAL A 1175 -7.43 -14.34 8.19
N GLY A 1176 -8.22 -13.60 8.97
CA GLY A 1176 -7.70 -12.55 9.85
C GLY A 1176 -6.86 -11.54 9.07
N ASN A 1177 -5.66 -11.23 9.57
CA ASN A 1177 -4.71 -10.34 8.90
C ASN A 1177 -3.76 -11.08 7.94
N ALA A 1178 -4.01 -12.35 7.60
CA ALA A 1178 -3.15 -13.10 6.70
C ALA A 1178 -3.84 -13.39 5.36
N VAL A 1179 -3.10 -13.25 4.27
CA VAL A 1179 -3.51 -13.66 2.92
C VAL A 1179 -2.67 -14.85 2.47
N TYR A 1180 -3.34 -15.91 2.07
CA TYR A 1180 -2.76 -17.20 1.71
C TYR A 1180 -2.88 -17.44 0.21
N PHE A 1181 -1.81 -17.96 -0.38
CA PHE A 1181 -1.81 -18.46 -1.74
C PHE A 1181 -0.93 -19.70 -1.85
N VAL A 1182 -1.37 -20.64 -2.68
CA VAL A 1182 -0.78 -21.97 -2.79
C VAL A 1182 0.04 -22.07 -4.06
N ALA A 1183 1.19 -22.73 -3.94
CA ALA A 1183 2.00 -23.17 -5.04
C ALA A 1183 2.41 -24.64 -4.84
N GLY A 1184 3.03 -25.22 -5.86
CA GLY A 1184 3.51 -26.59 -5.82
C GLY A 1184 4.84 -26.74 -6.54
N ASP A 1185 5.70 -27.59 -5.98
CA ASP A 1185 6.98 -28.01 -6.55
C ASP A 1185 6.94 -29.52 -6.79
N ARG A 1186 6.73 -29.90 -8.05
CA ARG A 1186 6.61 -31.30 -8.45
C ARG A 1186 7.92 -32.07 -8.30
N SER A 1187 9.04 -31.39 -8.56
CA SER A 1187 10.38 -31.99 -8.54
C SER A 1187 10.76 -32.44 -7.12
N GLU A 1188 10.40 -31.65 -6.13
CA GLU A 1188 10.63 -31.94 -4.71
C GLU A 1188 9.46 -32.67 -4.05
N GLY A 1189 8.28 -32.76 -4.68
CA GLY A 1189 7.09 -33.36 -4.08
C GLY A 1189 6.56 -32.52 -2.92
N LYS A 1190 6.52 -31.20 -3.09
CA LYS A 1190 6.15 -30.25 -2.04
C LYS A 1190 4.98 -29.37 -2.42
N LEU A 1191 4.05 -29.19 -1.50
CA LEU A 1191 3.12 -28.06 -1.52
C LEU A 1191 3.77 -26.86 -0.86
N GLU A 1192 3.58 -25.68 -1.43
CA GLU A 1192 4.10 -24.43 -0.90
C GLU A 1192 2.94 -23.53 -0.51
N LEU A 1193 3.00 -22.95 0.68
CA LEU A 1193 2.04 -21.97 1.16
C LEU A 1193 2.78 -20.66 1.38
N ILE A 1194 2.42 -19.65 0.60
CA ILE A 1194 2.92 -18.30 0.80
C ILE A 1194 1.87 -17.54 1.61
N VAL A 1195 2.34 -16.84 2.63
CA VAL A 1195 1.52 -16.08 3.55
C VAL A 1195 2.00 -14.64 3.55
N LEU A 1196 1.14 -13.73 3.15
CA LEU A 1196 1.32 -12.31 3.40
C LEU A 1196 0.61 -11.97 4.71
N LYS A 1197 1.40 -11.83 5.78
CA LYS A 1197 0.91 -11.43 7.09
C LYS A 1197 0.87 -9.91 7.16
N LEU A 1198 -0.33 -9.35 7.06
CA LEU A 1198 -0.59 -7.93 7.03
C LEU A 1198 -0.44 -7.30 8.42
N GLU A 1199 0.08 -6.07 8.46
CA GLU A 1199 0.19 -5.24 9.67
C GLU A 1199 -1.07 -4.43 9.99
#